data_AF-A0A117QPM2-F1
#
_entry.id   AF-A0A117QPM2-F1
#
_cell.length_a   1.000
_cell.length_b   1.000
_cell.length_c   1.000
_cell.angle_alpha   90.00
_cell.angle_beta   90.00
_cell.angle_gamma   90.00
#
_symmetry.space_group_name_H-M   'P 1'
#
loop_
_entity.id
_entity.type
_entity.pdbx_description
1 polymer ?
#
loop_
_entity_poly.entity_id
_entity_poly.type
_entity_poly.pdbx_seq_one_letter_code
_entity_poly.pdbx_strand_id
1 'polypeptide(L)'
;MSENSKGAGADGSSGEPAGSDGSIGEGAGGPGAGAGVPRAAGVPAPRGRRRVTPKDLLARQARAQARTPEPPGPGPAWCEGAETVGAAESALPPDPAEEAVRAASGPAPAPAAAARAADRTPGRRPDGDRSRPAPAHGDRPTSAHPDSDGSTPAHRGDDRSTLARTHGDRPTPTGPAGDRPAPPTVSGPGPAPRRTTASDPQEGPRPMATASPEPQAHGTRPPAGGTRASAPDTGTAPVSDGAPRPARAPGPARNVPRHKIAVLGAHLGGGMLAAVLARAGIDTVLVDSPHDADVPAGETTVPYTAEVFELLARRYDVPELSALGHFGELPEDVRRTSGVKRSIGFVYARPGSRVRPHQVVQFNVPSEHGESHLYRPDVDAWVHRLAVRHGAKAAPNRPVVTEVTGEAGDFVVELADGSAVGAEFVVDMSGPDAPLLDRLGPEPALRPLRHSSRVLTAHLRGVRPLEQRVDPGAGGTPWTGGTTQVVFPGGWMQLVPFGEDRTGEGALTSVAVSLDAKQWPQRSASPEEDFQHLVRQFPDLAWQFAGASAVRPWASAESWQYAATRTVGDGFVVLDRSAVRCDFTLSRDVTLTAELVHEAAAHLIAAARDGDWSAERFRPLETFQATLIEHGERLLRSALTATGDFRLWNAFCRVWLLHSMFAALSLKRARNDALATGDRPDQWRELGRHRGAGLWFPVYAGFVALFDDTDRLLRQVADQRLAPGAAAERIFGQLRTASFVPPLFGFGDPADRYYNFTPLKRLKVLLWAKRRAPHMVQRVLTPGATVLPSVER
;
A
#
# COMPACT_ATOMS: atom_id res chain seq x y z
N MET A 1 -28.62 -37.21 30.98
CA MET A 1 -29.41 -38.22 31.71
C MET A 1 -30.74 -38.39 31.00
N SER A 2 -31.36 -39.56 31.13
CA SER A 2 -32.53 -40.03 30.38
C SER A 2 -32.25 -40.33 28.91
N GLU A 3 -32.84 -41.44 28.43
CA GLU A 3 -32.57 -42.12 27.16
C GLU A 3 -33.91 -42.55 26.51
N ASN A 4 -33.85 -43.09 25.29
CA ASN A 4 -34.82 -44.03 24.70
C ASN A 4 -36.24 -43.50 24.33
N SER A 5 -36.94 -44.01 23.30
CA SER A 5 -36.58 -45.02 22.29
C SER A 5 -37.39 -44.90 20.98
N LYS A 6 -36.78 -45.36 19.87
CA LYS A 6 -37.32 -46.11 18.71
C LYS A 6 -38.79 -45.92 18.23
N GLY A 7 -38.94 -45.74 16.91
CA GLY A 7 -40.19 -45.89 16.14
C GLY A 7 -40.10 -45.13 14.80
N ALA A 8 -39.39 -45.64 13.79
CA ALA A 8 -39.81 -46.69 12.84
C ALA A 8 -40.87 -46.20 11.82
N GLY A 9 -40.48 -46.12 10.54
CA GLY A 9 -41.34 -45.73 9.43
C GLY A 9 -40.59 -45.76 8.10
N ALA A 10 -40.87 -46.77 7.27
CA ALA A 10 -40.36 -46.93 5.92
C ALA A 10 -41.33 -47.82 5.13
N ASP A 11 -41.61 -47.48 3.87
CA ASP A 11 -41.63 -48.43 2.74
C ASP A 11 -42.00 -47.72 1.41
N GLY A 12 -41.65 -48.38 0.30
CA GLY A 12 -42.04 -48.00 -1.05
C GLY A 12 -40.90 -47.41 -1.92
N SER A 13 -40.49 -48.03 -3.03
CA SER A 13 -40.87 -49.36 -3.54
C SER A 13 -39.84 -49.89 -4.54
N SER A 14 -39.51 -51.18 -4.49
CA SER A 14 -38.96 -51.94 -5.63
C SER A 14 -39.28 -53.43 -5.48
N GLY A 15 -39.70 -54.06 -6.58
CA GLY A 15 -40.07 -55.48 -6.60
C GLY A 15 -40.28 -56.01 -8.02
N GLU A 16 -39.51 -57.06 -8.34
CA GLU A 16 -39.84 -58.33 -9.02
C GLU A 16 -41.22 -58.54 -9.72
N PRO A 17 -41.33 -59.47 -10.71
CA PRO A 17 -40.74 -60.82 -10.69
C PRO A 17 -40.17 -61.39 -12.02
N ALA A 18 -39.79 -62.68 -11.98
CA ALA A 18 -39.17 -63.46 -13.06
C ALA A 18 -40.15 -64.33 -13.88
N GLY A 19 -39.71 -64.86 -15.03
CA GLY A 19 -40.47 -65.85 -15.82
C GLY A 19 -39.82 -66.38 -17.11
N SER A 20 -39.30 -67.63 -17.05
CA SER A 20 -39.21 -68.67 -18.12
C SER A 20 -38.59 -68.43 -19.52
N ASP A 21 -37.67 -69.35 -19.84
CA ASP A 21 -37.47 -70.10 -21.10
C ASP A 21 -36.91 -69.47 -22.41
N GLY A 22 -36.10 -70.29 -23.12
CA GLY A 22 -35.58 -70.06 -24.49
C GLY A 22 -34.04 -70.10 -24.58
N SER A 23 -33.46 -71.10 -25.28
CA SER A 23 -32.00 -71.31 -25.34
C SER A 23 -31.49 -71.77 -26.71
N ILE A 24 -30.15 -71.81 -26.86
CA ILE A 24 -29.35 -72.32 -28.02
C ILE A 24 -29.27 -71.31 -29.20
N GLY A 25 -28.10 -71.06 -29.82
CA GLY A 25 -26.77 -71.65 -29.57
C GLY A 25 -25.64 -71.01 -30.39
N GLU A 26 -24.45 -71.62 -30.32
CA GLU A 26 -23.19 -71.16 -30.94
C GLU A 26 -22.98 -71.72 -32.37
N GLY A 27 -22.06 -71.11 -33.15
CA GLY A 27 -21.25 -71.90 -34.11
C GLY A 27 -20.98 -71.32 -35.50
N ALA A 28 -19.70 -71.00 -35.75
CA ALA A 28 -18.95 -71.10 -37.02
C ALA A 28 -19.41 -70.37 -38.33
N GLY A 29 -18.44 -69.86 -39.09
CA GLY A 29 -18.61 -69.52 -40.52
C GLY A 29 -17.91 -68.24 -41.00
N GLY A 30 -17.24 -68.34 -42.15
CA GLY A 30 -16.81 -67.23 -43.02
C GLY A 30 -16.82 -67.73 -44.49
N PRO A 31 -16.24 -67.04 -45.49
CA PRO A 31 -15.56 -65.74 -45.46
C PRO A 31 -16.02 -64.74 -46.57
N GLY A 32 -15.47 -63.51 -46.56
CA GLY A 32 -15.50 -62.55 -47.70
C GLY A 32 -16.65 -61.52 -47.73
N ALA A 33 -16.63 -60.49 -48.58
CA ALA A 33 -15.53 -59.90 -49.38
C ALA A 33 -15.85 -58.47 -49.89
N GLY A 34 -14.86 -57.56 -49.87
CA GLY A 34 -14.88 -56.20 -50.46
C GLY A 34 -15.74 -55.15 -49.72
N ALA A 35 -15.56 -53.83 -49.88
CA ALA A 35 -14.46 -52.97 -50.35
C ALA A 35 -14.81 -51.50 -50.01
N GLY A 36 -13.92 -50.54 -49.72
CA GLY A 36 -12.48 -50.56 -49.48
C GLY A 36 -11.87 -49.13 -49.51
N VAL A 37 -10.56 -49.01 -49.18
CA VAL A 37 -9.66 -47.87 -49.51
C VAL A 37 -9.93 -46.51 -48.79
N PRO A 38 -8.92 -45.66 -48.49
CA PRO A 38 -7.72 -45.92 -47.67
C PRO A 38 -7.57 -44.93 -46.48
N ARG A 39 -6.65 -45.20 -45.54
CA ARG A 39 -6.03 -44.14 -44.72
C ARG A 39 -4.59 -44.49 -44.35
N ALA A 40 -3.70 -43.49 -44.37
CA ALA A 40 -2.25 -43.64 -44.19
C ALA A 40 -1.75 -42.96 -42.90
N ALA A 41 -0.43 -43.02 -42.69
CA ALA A 41 0.33 -42.59 -41.51
C ALA A 41 0.16 -43.49 -40.27
N GLY A 42 1.25 -44.18 -39.90
CA GLY A 42 1.31 -45.07 -38.73
C GLY A 42 1.85 -44.39 -37.49
N VAL A 43 1.44 -44.89 -36.32
CA VAL A 43 1.94 -44.50 -34.99
C VAL A 43 2.58 -45.74 -34.33
N PRO A 44 3.80 -45.67 -33.79
CA PRO A 44 4.49 -46.84 -33.25
C PRO A 44 3.96 -47.26 -31.87
N ALA A 45 3.78 -48.57 -31.67
CA ALA A 45 3.42 -49.18 -30.40
C ALA A 45 4.57 -49.12 -29.35
N PRO A 46 4.27 -49.13 -28.03
CA PRO A 46 5.27 -48.88 -26.99
C PRO A 46 6.24 -50.06 -26.79
N ARG A 47 7.54 -49.76 -26.70
CA ARG A 47 8.56 -50.73 -26.27
C ARG A 47 8.73 -50.72 -24.74
N GLY A 48 8.95 -51.91 -24.17
CA GLY A 48 8.81 -52.16 -22.73
C GLY A 48 9.82 -51.47 -21.81
N ARG A 49 9.38 -51.16 -20.58
CA ARG A 49 10.22 -50.62 -19.50
C ARG A 49 11.22 -51.68 -19.01
N ARG A 50 12.53 -51.43 -19.11
CA ARG A 50 13.52 -52.11 -18.26
C ARG A 50 13.35 -51.60 -16.82
N ARG A 51 13.31 -52.51 -15.83
CA ARG A 51 13.44 -52.13 -14.41
C ARG A 51 14.89 -51.71 -14.15
N VAL A 52 15.08 -50.53 -13.59
CA VAL A 52 16.35 -50.11 -12.97
C VAL A 52 16.38 -50.69 -11.55
N THR A 53 17.51 -51.25 -11.12
CA THR A 53 17.65 -51.82 -9.76
C THR A 53 18.23 -50.78 -8.79
N PRO A 54 18.02 -50.94 -7.46
CA PRO A 54 18.64 -50.05 -6.47
C PRO A 54 20.19 -49.99 -6.55
N LYS A 55 20.83 -51.07 -7.03
CA LYS A 55 22.29 -51.13 -7.25
C LYS A 55 22.76 -50.16 -8.35
N ASP A 56 21.96 -49.96 -9.39
CA ASP A 56 22.28 -49.06 -10.52
C ASP A 56 22.23 -47.58 -10.10
N LEU A 57 21.39 -47.24 -9.12
CA LEU A 57 21.30 -45.90 -8.53
C LEU A 57 22.50 -45.59 -7.64
N LEU A 58 22.88 -46.51 -6.75
CA LEU A 58 24.05 -46.36 -5.88
C LEU A 58 25.36 -46.25 -6.69
N ALA A 59 25.52 -47.06 -7.74
CA ALA A 59 26.67 -46.98 -8.63
C ALA A 59 26.76 -45.65 -9.41
N ARG A 60 25.63 -44.95 -9.62
CA ARG A 60 25.59 -43.62 -10.22
C ARG A 60 25.90 -42.51 -9.21
N GLN A 61 25.41 -42.60 -7.97
CA GLN A 61 25.77 -41.66 -6.90
C GLN A 61 27.28 -41.67 -6.62
N ALA A 62 27.89 -42.86 -6.50
CA ALA A 62 29.33 -43.00 -6.26
C ALA A 62 30.21 -42.37 -7.37
N ARG A 63 29.73 -42.35 -8.62
CA ARG A 63 30.45 -41.71 -9.74
C ARG A 63 30.20 -40.20 -9.85
N ALA A 64 29.15 -39.67 -9.23
CA ALA A 64 28.85 -38.24 -9.20
C ALA A 64 29.70 -37.47 -8.16
N GLN A 65 30.13 -38.13 -7.09
CA GLN A 65 30.92 -37.51 -6.01
C GLN A 65 32.43 -37.36 -6.33
N ALA A 66 32.90 -37.86 -7.47
CA ALA A 66 34.32 -37.94 -7.81
C ALA A 66 34.81 -36.83 -8.77
N ARG A 67 34.02 -35.77 -9.02
CA ARG A 67 34.40 -34.63 -9.89
C ARG A 67 33.82 -33.30 -9.40
N THR A 68 34.64 -32.54 -8.68
CA THR A 68 34.38 -31.16 -8.28
C THR A 68 35.56 -30.28 -8.75
N PRO A 69 35.34 -29.18 -9.48
CA PRO A 69 36.38 -28.17 -9.69
C PRO A 69 36.64 -27.37 -8.41
N GLU A 70 37.83 -26.79 -8.26
CA GLU A 70 38.14 -25.87 -7.15
C GLU A 70 37.39 -24.53 -7.31
N PRO A 71 36.98 -23.88 -6.21
CA PRO A 71 36.43 -22.53 -6.23
C PRO A 71 37.54 -21.46 -6.30
N PRO A 72 37.26 -20.26 -6.84
CA PRO A 72 38.16 -19.12 -6.75
C PRO A 72 38.30 -18.61 -5.31
N GLY A 73 39.42 -17.94 -5.02
CA GLY A 73 39.81 -17.49 -3.68
C GLY A 73 38.89 -16.43 -3.02
N PRO A 74 39.06 -16.20 -1.71
CA PRO A 74 38.09 -15.45 -0.91
C PRO A 74 38.10 -13.94 -1.16
N GLY A 75 36.89 -13.38 -1.29
CA GLY A 75 36.63 -11.95 -1.06
C GLY A 75 36.62 -11.60 0.44
N PRO A 76 36.44 -10.32 0.80
CA PRO A 76 36.53 -9.86 2.19
C PRO A 76 35.49 -10.53 3.10
N ALA A 77 35.95 -11.02 4.25
CA ALA A 77 35.11 -11.74 5.20
C ALA A 77 34.17 -10.79 5.97
N TRP A 78 32.90 -11.17 6.06
CA TRP A 78 31.94 -10.56 6.97
C TRP A 78 31.98 -11.31 8.31
N CYS A 79 32.14 -10.59 9.42
CA CYS A 79 32.35 -11.20 10.73
C CYS A 79 31.12 -11.99 11.22
N GLU A 80 31.29 -13.27 11.53
CA GLU A 80 30.27 -14.08 12.18
C GLU A 80 30.17 -13.76 13.69
N GLY A 81 28.99 -13.33 14.14
CA GLY A 81 28.72 -12.99 15.54
C GLY A 81 27.97 -14.10 16.29
N ALA A 82 28.71 -15.09 16.80
CA ALA A 82 28.36 -16.02 17.89
C ALA A 82 26.91 -16.57 17.98
N GLU A 83 26.69 -17.83 17.53
CA GLU A 83 25.58 -18.69 17.98
C GLU A 83 26.11 -20.04 18.53
N THR A 84 26.61 -20.02 19.77
CA THR A 84 26.68 -21.17 20.71
C THR A 84 26.22 -20.62 22.08
N VAL A 85 25.55 -21.34 22.98
CA VAL A 85 25.71 -22.75 23.44
C VAL A 85 24.34 -23.46 23.56
N GLY A 86 24.33 -24.79 23.58
CA GLY A 86 23.14 -25.63 23.76
C GLY A 86 22.67 -25.79 25.22
N ALA A 87 21.63 -26.62 25.42
CA ALA A 87 20.98 -26.79 26.72
C ALA A 87 21.74 -27.71 27.70
N ALA A 88 21.72 -27.35 28.98
CA ALA A 88 22.02 -28.18 30.15
C ALA A 88 21.30 -27.61 31.38
N GLU A 89 21.20 -28.40 32.46
CA GLU A 89 20.43 -28.08 33.67
C GLU A 89 21.23 -27.30 34.74
N SER A 90 20.56 -27.02 35.87
CA SER A 90 21.06 -26.66 37.21
C SER A 90 20.90 -25.20 37.64
N ALA A 91 20.61 -25.04 38.93
CA ALA A 91 20.20 -23.79 39.57
C ALA A 91 21.38 -23.03 40.20
N LEU A 92 21.21 -21.71 40.38
CA LEU A 92 22.07 -20.85 41.19
C LEU A 92 21.21 -19.88 42.06
N PRO A 93 21.76 -19.36 43.18
CA PRO A 93 20.99 -18.75 44.27
C PRO A 93 20.71 -17.23 44.11
N PRO A 94 19.86 -16.64 44.98
CA PRO A 94 19.60 -15.19 45.00
C PRO A 94 20.79 -14.34 45.50
N ASP A 95 20.76 -13.06 45.13
CA ASP A 95 21.81 -12.05 45.32
C ASP A 95 21.67 -11.28 46.67
N PRO A 96 22.68 -11.25 47.56
CA PRO A 96 22.56 -10.69 48.91
C PRO A 96 22.94 -9.20 48.99
N ALA A 97 21.97 -8.30 48.77
CA ALA A 97 22.20 -6.83 48.83
C ALA A 97 21.10 -6.00 49.54
N GLU A 98 20.18 -6.60 50.31
CA GLU A 98 19.10 -5.88 51.03
C GLU A 98 19.00 -6.22 52.54
N GLU A 99 20.11 -6.24 53.29
CA GLU A 99 20.01 -6.31 54.77
C GLU A 99 21.09 -5.50 55.54
N ALA A 100 21.02 -4.17 55.41
CA ALA A 100 21.67 -3.24 56.33
C ALA A 100 20.88 -1.93 56.48
N VAL A 101 20.92 -1.34 57.67
CA VAL A 101 20.37 -0.01 58.01
C VAL A 101 18.82 0.13 57.95
N ARG A 102 18.13 -0.65 58.80
CA ARG A 102 16.85 -0.24 59.41
C ARG A 102 16.96 -0.18 60.95
N ALA A 103 17.73 0.76 61.50
CA ALA A 103 17.74 1.05 62.94
C ALA A 103 18.42 2.39 63.31
N ALA A 104 17.70 3.52 63.29
CA ALA A 104 17.92 4.70 64.15
C ALA A 104 16.81 5.76 63.91
N SER A 105 16.39 6.47 64.95
CA SER A 105 15.34 7.51 64.89
C SER A 105 15.91 8.92 64.64
N GLY A 106 15.06 9.84 64.17
CA GLY A 106 15.40 11.28 63.98
C GLY A 106 15.36 12.10 65.29
N PRO A 107 15.09 13.44 65.28
CA PRO A 107 14.54 14.27 64.19
C PRO A 107 15.49 15.43 63.73
N ALA A 108 14.99 16.32 62.87
CA ALA A 108 15.72 17.46 62.30
C ALA A 108 15.79 18.69 63.23
N PRO A 109 16.75 19.60 62.97
CA PRO A 109 16.36 20.99 62.69
C PRO A 109 17.12 21.63 61.51
N ALA A 110 16.74 22.86 61.16
CA ALA A 110 17.39 23.75 60.19
C ALA A 110 17.18 25.23 60.65
N PRO A 111 17.75 26.25 59.98
CA PRO A 111 19.00 26.35 59.21
C PRO A 111 19.98 27.41 59.80
N ALA A 112 21.17 27.59 59.22
CA ALA A 112 22.10 28.69 59.51
C ALA A 112 22.77 29.24 58.23
N ALA A 113 23.31 30.47 58.25
CA ALA A 113 23.62 31.25 57.05
C ALA A 113 24.97 32.01 57.06
N ALA A 114 25.45 32.38 55.86
CA ALA A 114 26.64 33.20 55.55
C ALA A 114 28.00 32.54 55.96
N ALA A 115 29.21 32.97 55.53
CA ALA A 115 29.70 34.09 54.70
C ALA A 115 31.08 33.67 54.07
N ARG A 116 31.87 34.42 53.27
CA ARG A 116 31.85 35.77 52.62
C ARG A 116 32.99 35.84 51.57
N ALA A 117 32.96 36.83 50.65
CA ALA A 117 34.10 37.35 49.84
C ALA A 117 34.72 36.38 48.78
N ALA A 118 35.47 36.77 47.74
CA ALA A 118 35.74 37.97 46.89
C ALA A 118 36.92 37.51 45.95
N ASP A 119 37.45 38.21 44.94
CA ASP A 119 37.46 39.63 44.58
C ASP A 119 37.87 39.84 43.07
N ARG A 120 37.67 41.06 42.54
CA ARG A 120 38.30 41.74 41.35
C ARG A 120 37.88 41.45 39.89
N THR A 121 37.16 42.45 39.35
CA THR A 121 37.09 42.98 37.96
C THR A 121 38.33 43.88 37.63
N PRO A 122 38.45 44.75 36.57
CA PRO A 122 37.46 45.36 35.64
C PRO A 122 37.84 45.48 34.13
N GLY A 123 36.98 46.10 33.28
CA GLY A 123 37.21 46.18 31.82
C GLY A 123 36.39 47.11 30.89
N ARG A 124 35.90 48.30 31.36
CA ARG A 124 35.32 49.43 30.56
C ARG A 124 34.00 49.27 29.75
N ARG A 125 33.21 50.36 29.77
CA ARG A 125 32.24 50.84 28.74
C ARG A 125 32.75 52.20 28.17
N PRO A 126 32.08 52.83 27.17
CA PRO A 126 30.94 53.74 27.44
C PRO A 126 29.67 53.41 26.59
N ASP A 127 28.74 54.36 26.42
CA ASP A 127 27.41 54.37 27.06
C ASP A 127 26.44 55.37 26.37
N GLY A 128 25.12 55.15 26.49
CA GLY A 128 24.04 56.08 26.08
C GLY A 128 22.86 55.43 25.33
N ASP A 129 21.60 55.88 25.43
CA ASP A 129 20.99 56.91 26.29
C ASP A 129 19.44 56.68 26.44
N ARG A 130 18.84 57.22 27.51
CA ARG A 130 17.42 57.60 27.76
C ARG A 130 16.25 56.71 27.27
N SER A 131 15.50 56.12 28.22
CA SER A 131 14.16 56.63 28.68
C SER A 131 13.40 55.67 29.64
N ARG A 132 12.32 56.14 30.28
CA ARG A 132 11.52 55.54 31.39
C ARG A 132 10.08 56.14 31.35
N PRO A 133 9.08 55.74 32.18
CA PRO A 133 8.96 54.60 33.11
C PRO A 133 7.60 53.83 33.02
N ALA A 134 7.35 52.91 33.96
CA ALA A 134 6.02 52.39 34.33
C ALA A 134 5.60 52.88 35.74
N PRO A 135 4.35 52.60 36.18
CA PRO A 135 4.12 51.61 37.26
C PRO A 135 2.95 50.65 36.87
N ALA A 136 2.25 49.85 37.71
CA ALA A 136 2.10 49.80 39.17
C ALA A 136 1.70 48.39 39.71
N HIS A 137 1.01 48.36 40.87
CA HIS A 137 0.53 47.23 41.68
C HIS A 137 -0.91 46.82 41.28
N GLY A 138 -1.59 45.75 41.74
CA GLY A 138 -1.55 44.90 42.97
C GLY A 138 -2.96 44.93 43.60
N ASP A 139 -3.56 43.89 44.21
CA ASP A 139 -3.03 42.67 44.85
C ASP A 139 -4.00 41.44 44.74
N ARG A 140 -3.73 40.39 45.54
CA ARG A 140 -4.51 39.14 45.84
C ARG A 140 -4.44 38.88 47.38
N PRO A 141 -5.08 37.85 48.00
CA PRO A 141 -6.04 36.83 47.54
C PRO A 141 -7.40 36.96 48.31
N THR A 142 -8.30 35.97 48.49
CA THR A 142 -8.25 34.76 49.36
C THR A 142 -9.22 33.63 48.86
N SER A 143 -9.63 32.67 49.71
CA SER A 143 -10.14 31.33 49.30
C SER A 143 -11.15 30.67 50.26
N ALA A 144 -11.90 29.70 49.71
CA ALA A 144 -12.51 28.51 50.35
C ALA A 144 -13.96 28.54 50.92
N HIS A 145 -14.60 27.37 50.79
CA HIS A 145 -15.84 26.84 51.42
C HIS A 145 -15.50 26.17 52.80
N PRO A 146 -16.43 25.57 53.61
CA PRO A 146 -17.72 24.92 53.30
C PRO A 146 -18.88 25.07 54.34
N ASP A 147 -19.86 24.15 54.31
CA ASP A 147 -20.85 23.73 55.35
C ASP A 147 -21.99 24.72 55.77
N SER A 148 -23.15 24.30 56.31
CA SER A 148 -24.01 23.09 56.11
C SER A 148 -25.47 23.37 56.62
N ASP A 149 -26.36 22.35 56.59
CA ASP A 149 -27.69 22.25 57.25
C ASP A 149 -28.84 23.18 56.75
N GLY A 150 -30.15 22.82 56.80
CA GLY A 150 -30.79 21.51 57.01
C GLY A 150 -32.08 21.50 57.87
N SER A 151 -33.29 21.45 57.28
CA SER A 151 -34.56 21.00 57.95
C SER A 151 -35.79 20.83 57.02
N THR A 152 -36.75 19.99 57.45
CA THR A 152 -37.95 19.44 56.75
C THR A 152 -39.28 19.97 57.40
N PRO A 153 -40.52 19.38 57.34
CA PRO A 153 -41.06 18.14 56.70
C PRO A 153 -42.50 18.16 56.04
N ALA A 154 -42.81 17.09 55.27
CA ALA A 154 -44.10 16.33 55.15
C ALA A 154 -45.39 17.00 54.58
N HIS A 155 -46.33 16.29 53.91
CA HIS A 155 -47.00 15.02 54.32
C HIS A 155 -47.76 14.26 53.19
N ARG A 156 -47.77 12.90 53.27
CA ARG A 156 -48.73 11.88 52.73
C ARG A 156 -48.95 11.78 51.20
N GLY A 157 -49.15 10.59 50.60
CA GLY A 157 -48.97 9.20 51.10
C GLY A 157 -49.86 8.15 50.38
N ASP A 158 -49.25 7.03 49.96
CA ASP A 158 -49.77 5.67 49.64
C ASP A 158 -50.99 5.50 48.67
N ASP A 159 -51.26 4.35 48.02
CA ASP A 159 -50.69 2.98 48.13
C ASP A 159 -50.70 2.19 46.76
N ARG A 160 -50.13 0.96 46.80
CA ARG A 160 -50.32 -0.28 46.00
C ARG A 160 -51.58 -0.41 45.08
N SER A 161 -51.67 -1.33 44.11
CA SER A 161 -50.74 -2.24 43.36
C SER A 161 -51.55 -3.14 42.39
N THR A 162 -50.94 -3.84 41.42
CA THR A 162 -51.14 -5.29 41.05
C THR A 162 -50.47 -5.68 39.71
N LEU A 163 -50.37 -6.99 39.40
CA LEU A 163 -49.85 -7.55 38.14
C LEU A 163 -50.92 -8.36 37.38
N ALA A 164 -50.82 -8.43 36.05
CA ALA A 164 -51.30 -9.58 35.27
C ALA A 164 -50.61 -9.70 33.88
N ARG A 165 -50.62 -10.93 33.33
CA ARG A 165 -50.35 -11.29 31.91
C ARG A 165 -51.74 -11.56 31.24
N THR A 166 -51.97 -11.97 29.99
CA THR A 166 -51.17 -12.69 28.96
C THR A 166 -51.92 -12.65 27.61
N HIS A 167 -51.22 -12.70 26.46
CA HIS A 167 -51.75 -12.93 25.08
C HIS A 167 -52.81 -11.92 24.54
N GLY A 168 -53.02 -11.73 23.23
CA GLY A 168 -52.21 -12.09 22.05
C GLY A 168 -53.04 -12.61 20.87
N ASP A 169 -53.05 -11.94 19.71
CA ASP A 169 -53.37 -12.56 18.41
C ASP A 169 -53.02 -11.68 17.18
N ARG A 170 -53.14 -12.25 15.96
CA ARG A 170 -52.96 -11.57 14.64
C ARG A 170 -54.29 -11.06 14.04
N PRO A 171 -54.26 -10.32 12.91
CA PRO A 171 -54.67 -10.99 11.66
C PRO A 171 -53.80 -10.68 10.41
N THR A 172 -54.14 -11.33 9.29
CA THR A 172 -53.43 -11.39 8.00
C THR A 172 -54.11 -10.54 6.88
N PRO A 173 -53.50 -10.36 5.69
CA PRO A 173 -53.85 -9.29 4.74
C PRO A 173 -54.90 -9.65 3.67
N THR A 174 -55.40 -8.63 2.95
CA THR A 174 -56.29 -8.76 1.78
C THR A 174 -55.96 -7.73 0.68
N GLY A 175 -56.38 -8.07 -0.55
CA GLY A 175 -56.62 -7.19 -1.71
C GLY A 175 -57.77 -7.83 -2.53
N PRO A 176 -57.90 -7.64 -3.86
CA PRO A 176 -57.24 -6.68 -4.74
C PRO A 176 -58.20 -5.91 -5.70
N ALA A 177 -57.71 -4.84 -6.33
CA ALA A 177 -58.22 -4.29 -7.60
C ALA A 177 -57.13 -3.38 -8.22
N GLY A 178 -57.01 -3.18 -9.53
CA GLY A 178 -57.69 -3.86 -10.62
C GLY A 178 -57.91 -2.96 -11.84
N ASP A 179 -56.94 -2.83 -12.74
CA ASP A 179 -57.17 -2.27 -14.09
C ASP A 179 -56.08 -2.62 -15.13
N ARG A 180 -56.43 -2.55 -16.42
CA ARG A 180 -55.54 -2.73 -17.60
C ARG A 180 -56.06 -1.91 -18.78
N PRO A 181 -55.16 -1.36 -19.62
CA PRO A 181 -55.33 -1.54 -21.07
C PRO A 181 -54.22 -2.36 -21.75
N ALA A 182 -54.37 -2.57 -23.07
CA ALA A 182 -53.57 -3.48 -23.91
C ALA A 182 -52.62 -2.71 -24.88
N PRO A 183 -51.65 -3.37 -25.55
CA PRO A 183 -50.64 -2.72 -26.40
C PRO A 183 -51.06 -2.55 -27.88
N PRO A 184 -50.40 -1.67 -28.66
CA PRO A 184 -50.72 -1.43 -30.07
C PRO A 184 -49.90 -2.27 -31.08
N THR A 185 -50.62 -2.89 -32.02
CA THR A 185 -50.21 -3.23 -33.40
C THR A 185 -51.47 -2.96 -34.29
N VAL A 186 -51.50 -2.81 -35.62
CA VAL A 186 -50.73 -3.35 -36.76
C VAL A 186 -50.78 -2.36 -37.96
N SER A 187 -49.98 -2.59 -39.02
CA SER A 187 -50.07 -2.06 -40.42
C SER A 187 -49.30 -0.75 -40.69
N GLY A 188 -48.53 -0.56 -41.77
CA GLY A 188 -48.30 -1.25 -43.06
C GLY A 188 -48.21 -0.19 -44.20
N PRO A 189 -47.60 -0.39 -45.39
CA PRO A 189 -47.01 -1.59 -46.01
C PRO A 189 -45.49 -1.47 -46.32
N GLY A 190 -44.90 -2.46 -47.05
CA GLY A 190 -43.51 -2.45 -47.55
C GLY A 190 -43.32 -1.74 -48.92
N PRO A 191 -42.12 -1.82 -49.55
CA PRO A 191 -41.61 -3.09 -50.09
C PRO A 191 -40.09 -3.36 -49.97
N ALA A 192 -39.67 -4.57 -50.34
CA ALA A 192 -38.28 -5.01 -50.63
C ALA A 192 -38.02 -4.95 -52.18
N PRO A 193 -36.86 -5.34 -52.80
CA PRO A 193 -35.89 -6.38 -52.41
C PRO A 193 -34.39 -6.17 -52.84
N ARG A 194 -33.60 -7.28 -52.80
CA ARG A 194 -32.20 -7.49 -53.32
C ARG A 194 -31.09 -6.88 -52.45
N ARG A 195 -29.97 -7.55 -52.09
CA ARG A 195 -29.33 -8.85 -52.44
C ARG A 195 -28.52 -8.92 -53.74
N THR A 196 -27.21 -8.73 -53.60
CA THR A 196 -26.09 -9.25 -54.42
C THR A 196 -24.98 -9.66 -53.42
N THR A 197 -24.44 -10.89 -53.38
CA THR A 197 -23.58 -11.61 -54.35
C THR A 197 -22.38 -10.76 -54.77
N ALA A 198 -21.20 -10.88 -54.14
CA ALA A 198 -20.26 -12.02 -54.19
C ALA A 198 -19.61 -12.20 -55.58
N SER A 199 -18.31 -11.89 -55.65
CA SER A 199 -17.37 -12.28 -56.71
C SER A 199 -15.94 -12.21 -56.17
N ASP A 200 -15.34 -13.37 -55.96
CA ASP A 200 -13.90 -13.61 -55.92
C ASP A 200 -13.71 -15.00 -56.54
N PRO A 201 -12.84 -15.17 -57.56
CA PRO A 201 -11.99 -16.34 -57.50
C PRO A 201 -10.59 -16.19 -58.13
N GLN A 202 -9.63 -16.86 -57.48
CA GLN A 202 -8.49 -17.59 -58.06
C GLN A 202 -7.42 -16.81 -58.85
N GLU A 203 -6.17 -16.88 -58.35
CA GLU A 203 -5.18 -17.76 -59.01
C GLU A 203 -4.03 -18.23 -58.08
N GLY A 204 -3.26 -19.22 -58.56
CA GLY A 204 -2.13 -19.91 -57.91
C GLY A 204 -1.92 -21.29 -58.57
N PRO A 205 -0.78 -22.02 -58.37
CA PRO A 205 0.12 -21.93 -57.21
C PRO A 205 1.66 -22.17 -57.43
N ARG A 206 2.48 -21.95 -56.38
CA ARG A 206 3.80 -22.63 -56.08
C ARG A 206 5.00 -22.36 -57.02
N PRO A 207 6.26 -22.81 -56.71
CA PRO A 207 6.86 -23.28 -55.43
C PRO A 207 8.25 -22.65 -55.04
N MET A 208 8.71 -22.93 -53.81
CA MET A 208 10.11 -23.10 -53.31
C MET A 208 11.32 -22.31 -53.89
N ALA A 209 12.17 -21.73 -53.02
CA ALA A 209 13.51 -22.31 -52.65
C ALA A 209 14.47 -21.34 -51.91
N THR A 210 15.17 -21.89 -50.90
CA THR A 210 16.53 -21.64 -50.35
C THR A 210 17.38 -20.38 -50.64
N ALA A 211 18.16 -20.03 -49.59
CA ALA A 211 19.57 -19.54 -49.59
C ALA A 211 19.85 -18.05 -49.28
N SER A 212 20.94 -17.83 -48.52
CA SER A 212 21.56 -16.53 -48.21
C SER A 212 22.50 -16.06 -49.34
N PRO A 213 23.03 -14.82 -49.26
CA PRO A 213 24.47 -14.69 -48.96
C PRO A 213 24.84 -13.52 -48.02
N GLU A 214 26.13 -13.44 -47.67
CA GLU A 214 26.79 -12.27 -47.04
C GLU A 214 26.99 -11.11 -48.05
N PRO A 215 27.67 -10.00 -47.66
CA PRO A 215 29.11 -9.99 -47.91
C PRO A 215 30.00 -9.38 -46.80
N GLN A 216 31.15 -10.02 -46.58
CA GLN A 216 32.42 -9.39 -46.15
C GLN A 216 33.32 -9.28 -47.42
N ALA A 217 34.50 -8.65 -47.46
CA ALA A 217 35.32 -7.90 -46.53
C ALA A 217 36.24 -6.94 -47.34
N HIS A 218 36.95 -6.00 -46.68
CA HIS A 218 38.33 -5.53 -46.97
C HIS A 218 38.61 -4.20 -46.19
N GLY A 219 39.73 -3.96 -45.49
CA GLY A 219 40.74 -4.91 -44.99
C GLY A 219 42.20 -4.44 -45.08
N THR A 220 42.67 -3.53 -44.22
CA THR A 220 44.12 -3.28 -43.97
C THR A 220 44.40 -2.68 -42.58
N ARG A 221 45.63 -2.92 -42.08
CA ARG A 221 46.29 -2.52 -40.80
C ARG A 221 47.82 -2.71 -41.04
N PRO A 222 48.79 -2.44 -40.12
CA PRO A 222 48.85 -1.68 -38.85
C PRO A 222 49.96 -0.59 -38.96
N PRO A 223 50.79 -0.19 -37.96
CA PRO A 223 50.81 -0.30 -36.47
C PRO A 223 50.87 1.13 -35.82
N ALA A 224 51.46 1.50 -34.66
CA ALA A 224 52.21 0.85 -33.58
C ALA A 224 52.12 1.64 -32.25
N GLY A 225 52.25 0.97 -31.08
CA GLY A 225 52.47 1.60 -29.76
C GLY A 225 51.29 2.39 -29.16
N GLY A 226 51.27 2.76 -27.88
CA GLY A 226 52.19 2.46 -26.77
C GLY A 226 51.65 2.98 -25.43
N THR A 227 52.09 2.39 -24.30
CA THR A 227 51.65 2.72 -22.92
C THR A 227 51.81 4.19 -22.49
N ARG A 228 50.85 4.76 -21.73
CA ARG A 228 50.97 4.98 -20.26
C ARG A 228 49.66 5.52 -19.65
N ALA A 229 49.68 5.86 -18.36
CA ALA A 229 48.55 6.34 -17.56
C ALA A 229 48.80 7.77 -17.02
N SER A 230 47.82 8.26 -16.22
CA SER A 230 47.78 9.49 -15.40
C SER A 230 47.12 10.73 -16.01
N ALA A 231 46.31 11.39 -15.19
CA ALA A 231 45.71 12.71 -15.41
C ALA A 231 46.72 13.83 -14.98
N PRO A 232 46.43 15.15 -15.17
CA PRO A 232 45.32 15.82 -14.48
C PRO A 232 44.50 16.83 -15.32
N ASP A 233 43.50 17.38 -14.63
CA ASP A 233 42.61 18.51 -14.96
C ASP A 233 43.30 19.77 -15.54
N THR A 234 42.67 20.42 -16.53
CA THR A 234 42.57 21.89 -16.73
C THR A 234 41.79 22.22 -18.01
N GLY A 235 41.02 23.32 -18.02
CA GLY A 235 40.58 23.97 -19.29
C GLY A 235 39.11 24.34 -19.40
N THR A 236 38.68 25.40 -18.71
CA THR A 236 37.37 26.04 -18.94
C THR A 236 37.32 26.69 -20.33
N ALA A 237 36.25 26.46 -21.09
CA ALA A 237 35.94 27.15 -22.34
C ALA A 237 34.47 27.64 -22.32
N PRO A 238 34.14 28.77 -22.97
CA PRO A 238 32.92 29.52 -22.65
C PRO A 238 31.65 28.97 -23.33
N VAL A 239 30.52 29.18 -22.64
CA VAL A 239 29.17 29.02 -23.21
C VAL A 239 28.95 30.13 -24.26
N SER A 240 28.41 29.77 -25.42
CA SER A 240 27.95 30.75 -26.42
C SER A 240 26.53 31.22 -26.10
N ASP A 241 26.32 32.53 -26.01
CA ASP A 241 24.98 33.11 -25.83
C ASP A 241 24.01 32.66 -26.94
N GLY A 242 22.95 31.94 -26.55
CA GLY A 242 21.87 31.57 -27.45
C GLY A 242 20.97 32.77 -27.73
N ALA A 243 20.89 33.20 -28.99
CA ALA A 243 20.04 34.32 -29.37
C ALA A 243 18.56 34.09 -28.99
N PRO A 244 17.84 35.11 -28.49
CA PRO A 244 16.47 34.96 -28.02
C PRO A 244 15.55 34.50 -29.15
N ARG A 245 14.82 33.41 -28.89
CA ARG A 245 13.83 32.84 -29.80
C ARG A 245 12.68 33.86 -29.99
N PRO A 246 12.25 34.18 -31.22
CA PRO A 246 11.26 35.23 -31.44
C PRO A 246 9.92 34.87 -30.80
N ALA A 247 9.37 35.79 -30.01
CA ALA A 247 8.06 35.62 -29.38
C ALA A 247 6.98 35.39 -30.44
N ARG A 248 6.25 34.28 -30.30
CA ARG A 248 5.17 33.90 -31.21
C ARG A 248 3.99 34.86 -30.99
N ALA A 249 3.67 35.66 -32.00
CA ALA A 249 2.56 36.61 -31.90
C ALA A 249 1.25 35.88 -31.53
N PRO A 250 0.42 36.43 -30.61
CA PRO A 250 -0.82 35.78 -30.21
C PRO A 250 -1.74 35.63 -31.42
N GLY A 251 -2.16 34.38 -31.69
CA GLY A 251 -3.15 34.10 -32.71
C GLY A 251 -4.51 34.71 -32.34
N PRO A 252 -5.42 34.90 -33.31
CA PRO A 252 -6.78 35.36 -33.01
C PRO A 252 -7.42 34.40 -31.99
N ALA A 253 -7.99 34.97 -30.93
CA ALA A 253 -8.46 34.21 -29.78
C ALA A 253 -9.44 33.10 -30.20
N ARG A 254 -8.97 31.84 -30.12
CA ARG A 254 -9.86 30.69 -30.18
C ARG A 254 -10.84 30.78 -29.01
N ASN A 255 -12.08 30.33 -29.23
CA ASN A 255 -13.06 30.22 -28.15
C ASN A 255 -12.69 29.02 -27.26
N VAL A 256 -11.69 29.22 -26.40
CA VAL A 256 -11.16 28.23 -25.47
C VAL A 256 -12.23 27.91 -24.42
N PRO A 257 -12.69 26.65 -24.29
CA PRO A 257 -13.62 26.26 -23.24
C PRO A 257 -13.03 26.54 -21.86
N ARG A 258 -13.78 27.25 -21.00
CA ARG A 258 -13.33 27.63 -19.66
C ARG A 258 -14.04 26.80 -18.59
N HIS A 259 -13.28 26.44 -17.55
CA HIS A 259 -13.73 25.68 -16.39
C HIS A 259 -13.34 26.38 -15.09
N LYS A 260 -13.87 25.94 -13.94
CA LYS A 260 -13.38 26.41 -12.64
C LYS A 260 -12.05 25.78 -12.27
N ILE A 261 -11.95 24.45 -12.37
CA ILE A 261 -10.72 23.72 -12.00
C ILE A 261 -10.26 22.84 -13.15
N ALA A 262 -8.98 22.94 -13.52
CA ALA A 262 -8.28 21.91 -14.30
C ALA A 262 -7.51 20.98 -13.35
N VAL A 263 -7.66 19.67 -13.53
CA VAL A 263 -6.85 18.64 -12.87
C VAL A 263 -5.96 18.00 -13.93
N LEU A 264 -4.65 18.11 -13.77
CA LEU A 264 -3.64 17.57 -14.69
C LEU A 264 -3.10 16.24 -14.14
N GLY A 265 -3.07 15.19 -14.95
CA GLY A 265 -2.80 13.81 -14.54
C GLY A 265 -4.11 13.05 -14.30
N ALA A 266 -4.42 12.10 -15.18
CA ALA A 266 -5.64 11.28 -15.18
C ALA A 266 -5.51 9.96 -14.39
N HIS A 267 -4.33 9.64 -13.86
CA HIS A 267 -4.09 8.52 -12.97
C HIS A 267 -4.94 8.54 -11.69
N LEU A 268 -4.93 7.45 -10.91
CA LEU A 268 -5.69 7.25 -9.66
C LEU A 268 -6.01 8.53 -8.86
N GLY A 269 -5.01 9.29 -8.42
CA GLY A 269 -5.17 10.54 -7.68
C GLY A 269 -6.06 11.58 -8.37
N GLY A 270 -5.67 12.06 -9.54
CA GLY A 270 -6.42 13.08 -10.29
C GLY A 270 -7.80 12.58 -10.74
N GLY A 271 -7.94 11.30 -11.10
CA GLY A 271 -9.23 10.69 -11.40
C GLY A 271 -10.20 10.69 -10.20
N MET A 272 -9.73 10.31 -9.01
CA MET A 272 -10.54 10.40 -7.79
C MET A 272 -10.89 11.86 -7.43
N LEU A 273 -9.93 12.78 -7.55
CA LEU A 273 -10.15 14.18 -7.23
C LEU A 273 -11.17 14.83 -8.18
N ALA A 274 -11.04 14.62 -9.49
CA ALA A 274 -11.98 15.14 -10.48
C ALA A 274 -13.39 14.56 -10.30
N ALA A 275 -13.53 13.29 -9.93
CA ALA A 275 -14.81 12.71 -9.55
C ALA A 275 -15.45 13.41 -8.35
N VAL A 276 -14.66 13.68 -7.30
CA VAL A 276 -15.10 14.38 -6.09
C VAL A 276 -15.49 15.84 -6.36
N LEU A 277 -14.69 16.58 -7.13
CA LEU A 277 -14.96 17.99 -7.46
C LEU A 277 -16.22 18.12 -8.34
N ALA A 278 -16.36 17.28 -9.36
CA ALA A 278 -17.55 17.25 -10.21
C ALA A 278 -18.80 16.83 -9.42
N ARG A 279 -18.68 15.83 -8.52
CA ARG A 279 -19.78 15.40 -7.64
C ARG A 279 -20.26 16.50 -6.69
N ALA A 280 -19.35 17.40 -6.29
CA ALA A 280 -19.64 18.59 -5.50
C ALA A 280 -20.22 19.77 -6.31
N GLY A 281 -20.42 19.61 -7.62
CA GLY A 281 -21.01 20.60 -8.52
C GLY A 281 -20.03 21.60 -9.11
N ILE A 282 -18.71 21.35 -9.03
CA ILE A 282 -17.68 22.24 -9.53
C ILE A 282 -17.38 21.88 -10.99
N ASP A 283 -17.42 22.86 -11.89
CA ASP A 283 -17.06 22.64 -13.29
C ASP A 283 -15.56 22.35 -13.40
N THR A 284 -15.26 21.07 -13.63
CA THR A 284 -13.93 20.49 -13.51
C THR A 284 -13.56 19.81 -14.82
N VAL A 285 -12.39 20.13 -15.37
CA VAL A 285 -11.79 19.39 -16.49
C VAL A 285 -10.65 18.51 -15.99
N LEU A 286 -10.65 17.24 -16.41
CA LEU A 286 -9.57 16.29 -16.20
C LEU A 286 -8.76 16.19 -17.51
N VAL A 287 -7.44 16.32 -17.38
CA VAL A 287 -6.49 16.33 -18.50
C VAL A 287 -5.42 15.28 -18.25
N ASP A 288 -5.24 14.36 -19.19
CA ASP A 288 -4.16 13.36 -19.16
C ASP A 288 -2.77 14.02 -19.15
N SER A 289 -1.75 13.34 -18.63
CA SER A 289 -0.35 13.75 -18.68
C SER A 289 0.53 12.67 -19.34
N PRO A 290 1.77 13.03 -19.77
CA PRO A 290 2.73 12.03 -20.25
C PRO A 290 3.02 10.93 -19.21
N HIS A 291 3.08 11.28 -17.92
CA HIS A 291 3.39 10.36 -16.82
C HIS A 291 2.19 9.55 -16.30
N ASP A 292 1.00 9.67 -16.90
CA ASP A 292 -0.07 8.68 -16.68
C ASP A 292 0.31 7.31 -17.26
N ALA A 293 1.19 7.28 -18.27
CA ALA A 293 1.74 6.07 -18.87
C ALA A 293 3.04 5.55 -18.20
N ASP A 294 3.62 6.30 -17.25
CA ASP A 294 4.80 5.88 -16.48
C ASP A 294 4.52 4.61 -15.65
N VAL A 295 5.56 4.03 -15.04
CA VAL A 295 5.36 2.87 -14.18
C VAL A 295 4.41 3.20 -13.02
N PRO A 296 3.25 2.53 -12.94
CA PRO A 296 2.28 2.78 -11.90
C PRO A 296 2.82 2.37 -10.53
N ALA A 297 2.69 3.29 -9.59
CA ALA A 297 2.90 3.02 -8.18
C ALA A 297 1.61 2.58 -7.48
N GLY A 298 1.70 2.13 -6.23
CA GLY A 298 0.50 1.96 -5.39
C GLY A 298 -0.36 0.73 -5.71
N GLU A 299 0.23 -0.36 -6.19
CA GLU A 299 -0.48 -1.55 -6.67
C GLU A 299 -0.96 -2.50 -5.55
N THR A 300 -0.79 -2.15 -4.28
CA THR A 300 -1.22 -2.93 -3.09
C THR A 300 -1.89 -2.01 -2.07
N THR A 301 -3.08 -2.37 -1.59
CA THR A 301 -3.76 -1.67 -0.48
C THR A 301 -3.49 -2.35 0.87
N VAL A 302 -3.70 -1.64 1.98
CA VAL A 302 -3.73 -2.18 3.36
C VAL A 302 -5.04 -1.75 4.05
N PRO A 303 -5.42 -2.29 5.23
CA PRO A 303 -6.70 -1.94 5.88
C PRO A 303 -6.89 -0.43 6.11
N TYR A 304 -5.79 0.28 6.32
CA TYR A 304 -5.79 1.74 6.44
C TYR A 304 -6.13 2.42 5.11
N THR A 305 -5.50 2.03 4.00
CA THR A 305 -5.83 2.53 2.65
C THR A 305 -7.30 2.31 2.30
N ALA A 306 -7.83 1.12 2.62
CA ALA A 306 -9.23 0.78 2.37
C ALA A 306 -10.20 1.69 3.14
N GLU A 307 -9.89 2.03 4.39
CA GLU A 307 -10.69 2.95 5.20
C GLU A 307 -10.54 4.43 4.76
N VAL A 308 -9.41 4.82 4.13
CA VAL A 308 -9.29 6.14 3.47
C VAL A 308 -10.18 6.20 2.21
N PHE A 309 -10.22 5.15 1.39
CA PHE A 309 -11.12 5.08 0.23
C PHE A 309 -12.61 5.10 0.63
N GLU A 310 -12.98 4.33 1.65
CA GLU A 310 -14.33 4.36 2.22
C GLU A 310 -14.64 5.70 2.94
N LEU A 311 -13.64 6.45 3.43
CA LEU A 311 -13.85 7.83 3.87
C LEU A 311 -14.11 8.78 2.70
N LEU A 312 -13.31 8.71 1.61
CA LEU A 312 -13.55 9.50 0.40
C LEU A 312 -14.98 9.29 -0.11
N ALA A 313 -15.40 8.02 -0.21
CA ALA A 313 -16.74 7.63 -0.65
C ALA A 313 -17.86 8.27 0.18
N ARG A 314 -17.72 8.32 1.52
CA ARG A 314 -18.74 8.88 2.43
C ARG A 314 -18.65 10.39 2.62
N ARG A 315 -17.44 10.98 2.58
CA ARG A 315 -17.23 12.43 2.79
C ARG A 315 -17.67 13.25 1.59
N TYR A 316 -17.57 12.67 0.39
CA TYR A 316 -17.80 13.38 -0.88
C TYR A 316 -18.94 12.80 -1.73
N ASP A 317 -19.68 11.81 -1.21
CA ASP A 317 -20.85 11.21 -1.86
C ASP A 317 -20.54 10.63 -3.26
N VAL A 318 -19.36 9.98 -3.37
CA VAL A 318 -18.87 9.22 -4.53
C VAL A 318 -18.76 7.74 -4.10
N PRO A 319 -19.89 7.02 -3.95
CA PRO A 319 -19.92 5.72 -3.27
C PRO A 319 -19.04 4.67 -3.97
N GLU A 320 -18.88 4.72 -5.29
CA GLU A 320 -18.01 3.82 -6.04
C GLU A 320 -16.54 3.79 -5.58
N LEU A 321 -16.04 4.81 -4.86
CA LEU A 321 -14.66 4.82 -4.36
C LEU A 321 -14.40 3.75 -3.28
N SER A 322 -15.42 3.23 -2.58
CA SER A 322 -15.22 2.15 -1.58
C SER A 322 -14.58 0.90 -2.20
N ALA A 323 -14.87 0.64 -3.48
CA ALA A 323 -14.41 -0.54 -4.20
C ALA A 323 -12.88 -0.65 -4.31
N LEU A 324 -12.16 0.47 -4.29
CA LEU A 324 -10.68 0.47 -4.23
C LEU A 324 -10.16 -0.22 -2.96
N GLY A 325 -10.92 -0.13 -1.85
CA GLY A 325 -10.63 -0.79 -0.57
C GLY A 325 -11.16 -2.22 -0.44
N HIS A 326 -12.09 -2.63 -1.30
CA HIS A 326 -12.85 -3.88 -1.17
C HIS A 326 -12.85 -4.67 -2.49
N PHE A 327 -11.98 -5.68 -2.62
CA PHE A 327 -11.80 -6.39 -3.90
C PHE A 327 -13.11 -6.99 -4.48
N GLY A 328 -14.06 -7.40 -3.62
CA GLY A 328 -15.36 -7.90 -4.08
C GLY A 328 -16.25 -6.85 -4.77
N GLU A 329 -16.13 -5.58 -4.37
CA GLU A 329 -16.91 -4.44 -4.87
C GLU A 329 -16.36 -3.86 -6.18
N LEU A 330 -15.13 -4.23 -6.59
CA LEU A 330 -14.54 -3.78 -7.85
C LEU A 330 -15.41 -4.16 -9.07
N PRO A 331 -15.54 -3.26 -10.07
CA PRO A 331 -16.14 -3.57 -11.37
C PRO A 331 -15.51 -4.81 -12.01
N GLU A 332 -16.31 -5.63 -12.70
CA GLU A 332 -15.86 -6.93 -13.22
C GLU A 332 -14.66 -6.84 -14.18
N ASP A 333 -14.62 -5.80 -15.02
CA ASP A 333 -13.52 -5.51 -15.95
C ASP A 333 -12.20 -5.23 -15.20
N VAL A 334 -12.27 -4.43 -14.13
CA VAL A 334 -11.13 -4.07 -13.25
C VAL A 334 -10.73 -5.23 -12.33
N ARG A 335 -11.71 -5.97 -11.80
CA ARG A 335 -11.52 -7.05 -10.82
C ARG A 335 -10.85 -8.28 -11.43
N ARG A 336 -11.12 -8.57 -12.71
CA ARG A 336 -10.55 -9.68 -13.48
C ARG A 336 -9.04 -9.56 -13.70
N THR A 337 -8.51 -8.34 -13.82
CA THR A 337 -7.08 -8.06 -14.00
C THR A 337 -6.39 -7.69 -12.69
N SER A 338 -7.08 -7.01 -11.79
CA SER A 338 -6.67 -6.85 -10.38
C SER A 338 -6.67 -8.20 -9.64
N GLY A 339 -6.30 -8.18 -8.36
CA GLY A 339 -6.28 -9.40 -7.54
C GLY A 339 -6.69 -9.18 -6.08
N VAL A 340 -7.22 -10.20 -5.42
CA VAL A 340 -7.41 -10.22 -3.97
C VAL A 340 -6.07 -10.35 -3.22
N LYS A 341 -5.93 -9.65 -2.10
CA LYS A 341 -4.81 -9.77 -1.17
C LYS A 341 -5.31 -10.40 0.13
N ARG A 342 -4.82 -11.61 0.45
CA ARG A 342 -5.19 -12.36 1.66
C ARG A 342 -4.22 -12.14 2.83
N SER A 343 -3.05 -11.60 2.54
CA SER A 343 -1.96 -11.43 3.50
C SER A 343 -0.93 -10.41 3.03
N ILE A 344 -0.08 -9.99 3.96
CA ILE A 344 1.25 -9.45 3.65
C ILE A 344 2.31 -10.36 4.28
N GLY A 345 3.26 -10.81 3.46
CA GLY A 345 4.32 -11.75 3.83
C GLY A 345 5.70 -11.13 3.74
N PHE A 346 6.59 -11.53 4.64
CA PHE A 346 7.98 -11.08 4.72
C PHE A 346 8.90 -12.31 4.78
N VAL A 347 9.81 -12.40 3.82
CA VAL A 347 10.72 -13.55 3.64
C VAL A 347 12.16 -13.05 3.72
N TYR A 348 12.90 -13.42 4.76
CA TYR A 348 14.26 -12.89 4.96
C TYR A 348 15.30 -13.75 4.23
N ALA A 349 16.01 -13.13 3.28
CA ALA A 349 17.03 -13.74 2.46
C ALA A 349 18.44 -13.23 2.80
N ARG A 350 19.47 -13.99 2.42
CA ARG A 350 20.88 -13.56 2.48
C ARG A 350 21.62 -13.99 1.22
N PRO A 351 22.60 -13.21 0.73
CA PRO A 351 23.44 -13.61 -0.39
C PRO A 351 24.06 -15.00 -0.19
N GLY A 352 24.15 -15.78 -1.27
CA GLY A 352 24.68 -17.15 -1.29
C GLY A 352 23.86 -18.20 -0.54
N SER A 353 22.85 -17.81 0.25
CA SER A 353 22.14 -18.70 1.18
C SER A 353 20.69 -18.92 0.75
N ARG A 354 20.18 -20.15 0.91
CA ARG A 354 18.73 -20.39 0.87
C ARG A 354 18.02 -19.70 2.03
N VAL A 355 16.74 -19.41 1.86
CA VAL A 355 15.90 -18.87 2.92
C VAL A 355 15.82 -19.86 4.10
N ARG A 356 15.94 -19.35 5.33
CA ARG A 356 15.79 -20.14 6.56
C ARG A 356 14.29 -20.23 6.92
N PRO A 357 13.67 -21.43 7.08
CA PRO A 357 12.21 -21.55 7.33
C PRO A 357 11.69 -20.87 8.62
N HIS A 358 12.56 -20.54 9.57
CA HIS A 358 12.21 -19.76 10.76
C HIS A 358 12.33 -18.23 10.57
N GLN A 359 12.89 -17.77 9.45
CA GLN A 359 13.12 -16.35 9.16
C GLN A 359 12.12 -15.79 8.14
N VAL A 360 10.84 -16.09 8.39
CA VAL A 360 9.70 -15.53 7.67
C VAL A 360 8.66 -15.03 8.68
N VAL A 361 7.91 -13.99 8.33
CA VAL A 361 6.81 -13.41 9.11
C VAL A 361 5.65 -13.15 8.15
N GLN A 362 4.41 -13.45 8.52
CA GLN A 362 3.25 -13.20 7.67
C GLN A 362 2.05 -12.75 8.49
N PHE A 363 1.32 -11.77 7.95
CA PHE A 363 0.13 -11.22 8.56
C PHE A 363 -1.09 -11.54 7.70
N ASN A 364 -1.86 -12.53 8.17
CA ASN A 364 -3.11 -12.98 7.56
C ASN A 364 -4.26 -12.24 8.24
N VAL A 365 -4.56 -11.04 7.75
CA VAL A 365 -5.70 -10.24 8.21
C VAL A 365 -6.95 -10.71 7.45
N PRO A 366 -7.95 -11.33 8.12
CA PRO A 366 -9.21 -11.67 7.48
C PRO A 366 -10.05 -10.41 7.36
N SER A 367 -9.89 -9.69 6.26
CA SER A 367 -10.80 -8.62 5.86
C SER A 367 -12.12 -9.24 5.38
N GLU A 368 -13.25 -8.70 5.83
CA GLU A 368 -14.59 -9.20 5.50
C GLU A 368 -14.96 -8.99 4.02
N HIS A 369 -14.17 -8.19 3.28
CA HIS A 369 -14.41 -7.80 1.87
C HIS A 369 -13.19 -8.00 0.94
N GLY A 370 -12.04 -8.44 1.46
CA GLY A 370 -10.78 -8.61 0.72
C GLY A 370 -10.00 -7.30 0.49
N GLU A 371 -8.69 -7.30 0.81
CA GLU A 371 -7.77 -6.25 0.36
C GLU A 371 -7.44 -6.45 -1.13
N SER A 372 -6.84 -5.44 -1.78
CA SER A 372 -6.66 -5.39 -3.25
C SER A 372 -5.20 -5.29 -3.67
N HIS A 373 -4.82 -6.11 -4.64
CA HIS A 373 -3.75 -5.87 -5.59
C HIS A 373 -4.36 -5.14 -6.79
N LEU A 374 -4.17 -3.83 -6.89
CA LEU A 374 -4.80 -2.99 -7.91
C LEU A 374 -3.97 -3.03 -9.19
N TYR A 375 -4.50 -3.61 -10.27
CA TYR A 375 -3.86 -3.54 -11.58
C TYR A 375 -4.10 -2.15 -12.19
N ARG A 376 -3.14 -1.26 -11.92
CA ARG A 376 -3.29 0.19 -12.08
C ARG A 376 -3.74 0.68 -13.46
N PRO A 377 -3.35 0.10 -14.62
CA PRO A 377 -3.85 0.57 -15.92
C PRO A 377 -5.38 0.52 -16.07
N ASP A 378 -6.02 -0.56 -15.59
CA ASP A 378 -7.49 -0.69 -15.66
C ASP A 378 -8.20 0.11 -14.57
N VAL A 379 -7.57 0.23 -13.38
CA VAL A 379 -8.06 1.05 -12.26
C VAL A 379 -8.05 2.54 -12.60
N ASP A 380 -6.96 3.03 -13.20
CA ASP A 380 -6.79 4.44 -13.60
C ASP A 380 -7.77 4.78 -14.73
N ALA A 381 -7.86 3.91 -15.74
CA ALA A 381 -8.88 4.03 -16.78
C ALA A 381 -10.30 4.01 -16.22
N TRP A 382 -10.57 3.24 -15.15
CA TRP A 382 -11.88 3.22 -14.49
C TRP A 382 -12.17 4.47 -13.67
N VAL A 383 -11.24 5.01 -12.88
CA VAL A 383 -11.50 6.26 -12.14
C VAL A 383 -11.61 7.46 -13.08
N HIS A 384 -10.95 7.46 -14.23
CA HIS A 384 -11.23 8.43 -15.31
C HIS A 384 -12.68 8.30 -15.81
N ARG A 385 -13.17 7.07 -16.09
CA ARG A 385 -14.59 6.83 -16.43
C ARG A 385 -15.54 7.27 -15.31
N LEU A 386 -15.14 7.13 -14.05
CA LEU A 386 -15.91 7.56 -12.87
C LEU A 386 -15.98 9.10 -12.77
N ALA A 387 -14.87 9.80 -12.99
CA ALA A 387 -14.84 11.26 -12.99
C ALA A 387 -15.80 11.85 -14.03
N VAL A 388 -15.75 11.33 -15.27
CA VAL A 388 -16.67 11.74 -16.33
C VAL A 388 -18.13 11.40 -15.99
N ARG A 389 -18.40 10.26 -15.33
CA ARG A 389 -19.75 9.89 -14.85
C ARG A 389 -20.31 10.90 -13.84
N HIS A 390 -19.48 11.42 -12.94
CA HIS A 390 -19.90 12.45 -11.97
C HIS A 390 -19.92 13.87 -12.54
N GLY A 391 -19.60 14.05 -13.83
CA GLY A 391 -19.80 15.29 -14.58
C GLY A 391 -18.52 16.03 -14.98
N ALA A 392 -17.33 15.51 -14.62
CA ALA A 392 -16.07 16.11 -15.05
C ALA A 392 -15.95 16.08 -16.58
N LYS A 393 -15.32 17.10 -17.16
CA LYS A 393 -15.04 17.17 -18.60
C LYS A 393 -13.72 16.46 -18.88
N ALA A 394 -13.65 15.76 -20.00
CA ALA A 394 -12.41 15.21 -20.55
C ALA A 394 -12.50 15.29 -22.08
N ALA A 395 -11.38 15.56 -22.75
CA ALA A 395 -11.34 15.62 -24.20
C ALA A 395 -11.48 14.19 -24.80
N PRO A 396 -12.31 13.96 -25.84
CA PRO A 396 -12.63 12.61 -26.31
C PRO A 396 -11.42 11.75 -26.73
N ASN A 397 -10.39 12.38 -27.27
CA ASN A 397 -9.15 11.71 -27.70
C ASN A 397 -8.07 11.62 -26.61
N ARG A 398 -8.34 12.16 -25.42
CA ARG A 398 -7.40 12.28 -24.28
C ARG A 398 -5.99 12.77 -24.67
N PRO A 399 -5.85 13.90 -25.40
CA PRO A 399 -4.55 14.53 -25.60
C PRO A 399 -3.97 14.96 -24.25
N VAL A 400 -2.67 14.69 -24.06
CA VAL A 400 -1.96 15.06 -22.83
C VAL A 400 -1.71 16.56 -22.75
N VAL A 401 -1.58 17.10 -21.54
CA VAL A 401 -1.06 18.46 -21.32
C VAL A 401 0.37 18.61 -21.85
N THR A 402 0.68 19.77 -22.43
CA THR A 402 2.04 20.14 -22.88
C THR A 402 2.57 21.41 -22.24
N GLU A 403 1.72 22.40 -21.95
CA GLU A 403 2.13 23.67 -21.33
C GLU A 403 0.96 24.28 -20.52
N VAL A 404 1.28 25.07 -19.49
CA VAL A 404 0.29 25.88 -18.76
C VAL A 404 0.75 27.34 -18.74
N THR A 405 -0.01 28.21 -19.38
CA THR A 405 0.23 29.66 -19.46
C THR A 405 -0.87 30.44 -18.70
N GLY A 406 -0.78 31.76 -18.65
CA GLY A 406 -1.73 32.61 -17.91
C GLY A 406 -1.48 32.70 -16.40
N GLU A 407 -2.41 33.31 -15.67
CA GLU A 407 -2.31 33.69 -14.25
C GLU A 407 -3.55 33.24 -13.44
N ALA A 408 -3.58 33.52 -12.12
CA ALA A 408 -4.69 33.14 -11.25
C ALA A 408 -6.05 33.67 -11.75
N GLY A 409 -7.03 32.78 -11.94
CA GLY A 409 -8.33 33.10 -12.56
C GLY A 409 -8.36 33.00 -14.09
N ASP A 410 -7.20 32.97 -14.75
CA ASP A 410 -7.07 32.94 -16.21
C ASP A 410 -5.87 32.12 -16.69
N PHE A 411 -5.82 30.84 -16.29
CA PHE A 411 -4.88 29.88 -16.86
C PHE A 411 -5.36 29.35 -18.20
N VAL A 412 -4.42 29.05 -19.09
CA VAL A 412 -4.65 28.30 -20.33
C VAL A 412 -3.74 27.07 -20.33
N VAL A 413 -4.35 25.89 -20.45
CA VAL A 413 -3.69 24.59 -20.55
C VAL A 413 -3.65 24.20 -22.03
N GLU A 414 -2.46 24.14 -22.63
CA GLU A 414 -2.26 23.67 -24.00
C GLU A 414 -2.10 22.14 -24.03
N LEU A 415 -2.69 21.51 -25.05
CA LEU A 415 -2.78 20.05 -25.19
C LEU A 415 -2.06 19.57 -26.46
N ALA A 416 -1.57 18.32 -26.45
CA ALA A 416 -0.71 17.75 -27.49
C ALA A 416 -1.34 17.64 -28.90
N ASP A 417 -2.66 17.76 -29.04
CA ASP A 417 -3.34 17.84 -30.35
C ASP A 417 -3.47 19.28 -30.88
N GLY A 418 -2.90 20.25 -30.18
CA GLY A 418 -3.00 21.67 -30.48
C GLY A 418 -4.35 22.29 -30.14
N SER A 419 -5.18 21.62 -29.31
CA SER A 419 -6.31 22.25 -28.61
C SER A 419 -5.85 22.84 -27.25
N ALA A 420 -6.75 23.56 -26.58
CA ALA A 420 -6.48 24.15 -25.27
C ALA A 420 -7.78 24.29 -24.46
N VAL A 421 -7.66 24.30 -23.14
CA VAL A 421 -8.75 24.58 -22.17
C VAL A 421 -8.31 25.64 -21.17
N GLY A 422 -9.25 26.46 -20.69
CA GLY A 422 -9.02 27.52 -19.72
C GLY A 422 -9.52 27.15 -18.33
N ALA A 423 -8.88 27.66 -17.28
CA ALA A 423 -9.28 27.39 -15.89
C ALA A 423 -9.10 28.60 -14.97
N GLU A 424 -9.98 28.75 -13.97
CA GLU A 424 -9.73 29.69 -12.86
C GLU A 424 -8.61 29.20 -11.95
N PHE A 425 -8.54 27.88 -11.73
CA PHE A 425 -7.59 27.21 -10.84
C PHE A 425 -7.01 25.95 -11.47
N VAL A 426 -5.75 25.62 -11.17
CA VAL A 426 -5.09 24.39 -11.65
C VAL A 426 -4.60 23.52 -10.50
N VAL A 427 -4.88 22.23 -10.58
CA VAL A 427 -4.32 21.19 -9.70
C VAL A 427 -3.37 20.33 -10.54
N ASP A 428 -2.08 20.46 -10.28
CA ASP A 428 -1.05 19.70 -10.98
C ASP A 428 -0.71 18.41 -10.23
N MET A 429 -1.09 17.28 -10.83
CA MET A 429 -0.66 15.92 -10.45
C MET A 429 0.01 15.23 -11.66
N SER A 430 0.43 16.01 -12.67
CA SER A 430 0.88 15.55 -13.97
C SER A 430 2.17 14.73 -13.96
N GLY A 431 3.09 14.91 -12.99
CA GLY A 431 4.33 14.14 -12.85
C GLY A 431 5.56 14.99 -12.49
N PRO A 432 6.78 14.42 -12.49
CA PRO A 432 8.01 15.13 -12.10
C PRO A 432 8.34 16.34 -12.99
N ASP A 433 7.97 16.30 -14.27
CA ASP A 433 8.22 17.37 -15.24
C ASP A 433 7.00 18.33 -15.35
N ALA A 434 6.34 18.58 -14.22
CA ALA A 434 5.06 19.30 -14.13
C ALA A 434 5.19 20.81 -14.48
N PRO A 435 4.37 21.34 -15.40
CA PRO A 435 4.50 22.71 -15.95
C PRO A 435 4.23 23.85 -14.94
N LEU A 436 3.79 23.53 -13.72
CA LEU A 436 3.59 24.50 -12.63
C LEU A 436 4.66 24.45 -11.53
N LEU A 437 5.67 23.57 -11.62
CA LEU A 437 6.80 23.52 -10.68
C LEU A 437 7.69 24.77 -10.80
N ASP A 438 8.12 25.11 -12.00
CA ASP A 438 9.00 26.25 -12.34
C ASP A 438 8.49 27.61 -11.80
N ARG A 439 7.17 27.70 -11.55
CA ARG A 439 6.51 28.92 -11.05
C ARG A 439 6.65 29.13 -9.54
N LEU A 440 7.11 28.13 -8.77
CA LEU A 440 7.01 28.15 -7.31
C LEU A 440 8.20 28.78 -6.58
N GLY A 441 9.37 28.88 -7.21
CA GLY A 441 10.57 29.44 -6.61
C GLY A 441 11.86 29.19 -7.39
N PRO A 442 13.03 29.52 -6.81
CA PRO A 442 14.33 29.30 -7.45
C PRO A 442 14.71 27.81 -7.49
N GLU A 443 15.41 27.45 -8.57
CA GLU A 443 15.76 26.07 -8.92
C GLU A 443 16.72 25.35 -7.94
N PRO A 444 16.63 24.01 -7.81
CA PRO A 444 15.64 23.12 -8.43
C PRO A 444 14.32 23.06 -7.65
N ALA A 445 13.18 23.14 -8.34
CA ALA A 445 11.85 23.05 -7.73
C ALA A 445 11.64 21.73 -6.96
N LEU A 446 12.12 20.61 -7.53
CA LEU A 446 12.18 19.29 -6.88
C LEU A 446 13.54 19.05 -6.22
N ARG A 447 13.53 18.52 -5.00
CA ARG A 447 14.72 18.06 -4.28
C ARG A 447 14.63 16.57 -3.94
N PRO A 448 15.77 15.83 -3.90
CA PRO A 448 15.79 14.49 -3.33
C PRO A 448 15.32 14.46 -1.86
N LEU A 449 14.77 13.32 -1.44
CA LEU A 449 14.50 13.06 -0.03
C LEU A 449 15.78 12.71 0.75
N ARG A 450 15.76 12.88 2.08
CA ARG A 450 16.93 12.65 2.96
C ARG A 450 17.49 11.24 2.89
N HIS A 451 16.62 10.27 2.60
CA HIS A 451 17.02 8.97 2.11
C HIS A 451 16.40 8.82 0.71
N SER A 452 17.26 8.58 -0.28
CA SER A 452 16.84 8.19 -1.61
C SER A 452 17.40 6.81 -1.92
N SER A 453 16.55 5.93 -2.45
CA SER A 453 16.82 4.53 -2.74
C SER A 453 16.90 4.34 -4.25
N ARG A 454 17.76 3.41 -4.65
CA ARG A 454 17.80 2.93 -6.02
C ARG A 454 16.67 1.93 -6.23
N VAL A 455 15.85 2.14 -7.25
CA VAL A 455 14.64 1.34 -7.51
C VAL A 455 14.70 0.68 -8.87
N LEU A 456 14.22 -0.56 -8.94
CA LEU A 456 13.97 -1.32 -10.17
C LEU A 456 12.51 -1.80 -10.16
N THR A 457 11.80 -1.70 -11.28
CA THR A 457 10.39 -2.16 -11.33
C THR A 457 9.94 -2.59 -12.73
N ALA A 458 9.14 -3.66 -12.78
CA ALA A 458 8.51 -4.20 -13.98
C ALA A 458 7.29 -5.07 -13.66
N HIS A 459 6.49 -5.36 -14.69
CA HIS A 459 5.46 -6.40 -14.64
C HIS A 459 5.97 -7.63 -15.41
N LEU A 460 6.02 -8.79 -14.75
CA LEU A 460 6.62 -10.01 -15.28
C LEU A 460 5.57 -11.13 -15.45
N ARG A 461 5.78 -11.98 -16.46
CA ARG A 461 5.19 -13.33 -16.54
C ARG A 461 6.24 -14.38 -16.19
N GLY A 462 5.83 -15.64 -15.98
CA GLY A 462 6.74 -16.76 -15.71
C GLY A 462 7.43 -16.74 -14.33
N VAL A 463 7.03 -15.82 -13.44
CA VAL A 463 7.49 -15.78 -12.05
C VAL A 463 6.93 -16.98 -11.30
N ARG A 464 7.78 -17.84 -10.74
CA ARG A 464 7.33 -19.07 -10.08
C ARG A 464 6.73 -18.79 -8.69
N PRO A 465 5.74 -19.57 -8.23
CA PRO A 465 5.26 -19.50 -6.86
C PRO A 465 6.39 -19.83 -5.86
N LEU A 466 6.70 -18.89 -4.95
CA LEU A 466 7.79 -19.00 -3.98
C LEU A 466 7.58 -20.15 -2.98
N GLU A 467 6.32 -20.52 -2.75
CA GLU A 467 5.86 -21.58 -1.86
C GLU A 467 6.31 -22.99 -2.29
N GLN A 468 6.80 -23.15 -3.52
CA GLN A 468 7.47 -24.39 -3.97
C GLN A 468 8.88 -24.56 -3.40
N ARG A 469 9.43 -23.54 -2.71
CA ARG A 469 10.76 -23.56 -2.08
C ARG A 469 10.79 -23.04 -0.66
N VAL A 470 10.05 -21.97 -0.37
CA VAL A 470 9.93 -21.38 0.96
C VAL A 470 8.57 -21.78 1.51
N ASP A 471 8.54 -22.76 2.42
CA ASP A 471 7.31 -23.17 3.09
C ASP A 471 6.65 -21.96 3.80
N PRO A 472 5.39 -21.59 3.49
CA PRO A 472 4.65 -20.58 4.23
C PRO A 472 4.28 -21.04 5.65
N GLY A 473 4.47 -22.31 5.99
CA GLY A 473 4.43 -22.86 7.34
C GLY A 473 3.02 -23.12 7.88
N ALA A 474 2.97 -23.79 9.04
CA ALA A 474 1.73 -24.11 9.72
C ALA A 474 0.98 -22.84 10.16
N GLY A 475 -0.14 -22.54 9.48
CA GLY A 475 -0.92 -21.32 9.68
C GLY A 475 -0.54 -20.16 8.76
N GLY A 476 0.34 -20.36 7.78
CA GLY A 476 0.56 -19.41 6.70
C GLY A 476 -0.46 -19.54 5.57
N THR A 477 -0.58 -18.49 4.76
CA THR A 477 -1.18 -18.52 3.42
C THR A 477 -0.07 -18.67 2.36
N PRO A 478 -0.34 -19.26 1.18
CA PRO A 478 0.63 -19.32 0.09
C PRO A 478 1.12 -17.91 -0.29
N TRP A 479 2.39 -17.75 -0.65
CA TRP A 479 2.98 -16.44 -0.94
C TRP A 479 2.33 -15.75 -2.15
N THR A 480 1.79 -16.51 -3.11
CA THR A 480 0.97 -15.98 -4.22
C THR A 480 -0.43 -15.50 -3.81
N GLY A 481 -0.87 -15.81 -2.58
CA GLY A 481 -2.17 -15.41 -2.03
C GLY A 481 -2.23 -13.95 -1.54
N GLY A 482 -1.09 -13.26 -1.46
CA GLY A 482 -1.00 -11.89 -0.93
C GLY A 482 0.25 -11.17 -1.42
N THR A 483 0.57 -10.04 -0.81
CA THR A 483 1.77 -9.27 -1.15
C THR A 483 2.97 -9.88 -0.45
N THR A 484 3.98 -10.34 -1.20
CA THR A 484 5.18 -10.95 -0.61
C THR A 484 6.37 -10.02 -0.77
N GLN A 485 7.00 -9.63 0.35
CA GLN A 485 8.25 -8.88 0.38
C GLN A 485 9.41 -9.81 0.77
N VAL A 486 10.36 -10.00 -0.14
CA VAL A 486 11.63 -10.65 0.15
C VAL A 486 12.61 -9.58 0.61
N VAL A 487 13.16 -9.74 1.81
CA VAL A 487 13.92 -8.70 2.52
C VAL A 487 15.34 -9.19 2.78
N PHE A 488 16.32 -8.32 2.58
CA PHE A 488 17.74 -8.66 2.69
C PHE A 488 18.54 -7.42 3.15
N PRO A 489 19.75 -7.58 3.72
CA PRO A 489 20.55 -6.43 4.16
C PRO A 489 20.71 -5.39 3.04
N GLY A 490 20.22 -4.17 3.29
CA GLY A 490 20.30 -3.06 2.35
C GLY A 490 19.19 -3.01 1.28
N GLY A 491 18.12 -3.79 1.39
CA GLY A 491 17.00 -3.68 0.44
C GLY A 491 15.84 -4.65 0.63
N TRP A 492 14.84 -4.51 -0.24
CA TRP A 492 13.72 -5.44 -0.32
C TRP A 492 13.19 -5.55 -1.76
N MET A 493 12.47 -6.63 -2.04
CA MET A 493 11.79 -6.94 -3.30
C MET A 493 10.32 -7.33 -3.02
N GLN A 494 9.36 -6.60 -3.57
CA GLN A 494 7.93 -6.84 -3.43
C GLN A 494 7.39 -7.55 -4.67
N LEU A 495 6.58 -8.58 -4.44
CA LEU A 495 5.89 -9.37 -5.45
C LEU A 495 4.38 -9.20 -5.26
N VAL A 496 3.70 -8.78 -6.32
CA VAL A 496 2.25 -8.52 -6.34
C VAL A 496 1.61 -9.32 -7.49
N PRO A 497 1.11 -10.55 -7.24
CA PRO A 497 0.40 -11.32 -8.25
C PRO A 497 -0.97 -10.73 -8.58
N PHE A 498 -1.24 -10.56 -9.87
CA PHE A 498 -2.48 -10.04 -10.44
C PHE A 498 -3.39 -11.16 -10.94
N GLY A 499 -4.65 -10.83 -11.23
CA GLY A 499 -5.65 -11.75 -11.74
C GLY A 499 -6.09 -12.86 -10.80
N GLU A 500 -6.87 -13.78 -11.38
CA GLU A 500 -7.42 -14.98 -10.73
C GLU A 500 -6.42 -16.14 -10.73
N ASP A 501 -5.84 -16.48 -11.89
CA ASP A 501 -4.70 -17.42 -11.98
C ASP A 501 -3.38 -16.68 -11.72
N ARG A 502 -2.77 -17.03 -10.59
CA ARG A 502 -1.55 -16.45 -10.03
C ARG A 502 -0.37 -17.41 -10.04
N THR A 503 -0.59 -18.62 -10.55
CA THR A 503 0.33 -19.76 -10.39
C THR A 503 0.63 -20.46 -11.70
N GLY A 504 -0.23 -20.31 -12.72
CA GLY A 504 0.03 -20.72 -14.10
C GLY A 504 1.01 -19.79 -14.84
N GLU A 505 1.48 -20.25 -16.01
CA GLU A 505 2.55 -19.61 -16.77
C GLU A 505 2.18 -18.21 -17.32
N GLY A 506 0.87 -17.96 -17.50
CA GLY A 506 0.33 -16.66 -17.92
C GLY A 506 0.19 -15.61 -16.82
N ALA A 507 0.35 -16.00 -15.54
CA ALA A 507 0.17 -15.14 -14.39
C ALA A 507 1.07 -13.90 -14.45
N LEU A 508 0.46 -12.72 -14.28
CA LEU A 508 1.18 -11.45 -14.23
C LEU A 508 1.54 -11.12 -12.78
N THR A 509 2.79 -10.75 -12.52
CA THR A 509 3.26 -10.34 -11.20
C THR A 509 3.99 -9.01 -11.33
N SER A 510 3.57 -8.00 -10.57
CA SER A 510 4.42 -6.81 -10.38
C SER A 510 5.60 -7.15 -9.51
N VAL A 511 6.78 -6.68 -9.92
CA VAL A 511 8.03 -6.78 -9.16
C VAL A 511 8.56 -5.37 -8.98
N ALA A 512 8.64 -4.94 -7.72
CA ALA A 512 9.32 -3.71 -7.33
C ALA A 512 10.48 -4.05 -6.40
N VAL A 513 11.61 -3.37 -6.57
CA VAL A 513 12.81 -3.53 -5.73
C VAL A 513 13.24 -2.16 -5.25
N SER A 514 13.56 -2.02 -3.96
CA SER A 514 14.17 -0.81 -3.40
C SER A 514 15.45 -1.16 -2.66
N LEU A 515 16.51 -0.39 -2.93
CA LEU A 515 17.89 -0.70 -2.59
C LEU A 515 18.61 0.53 -1.99
N ASP A 516 19.40 0.30 -0.95
CA ASP A 516 20.48 1.21 -0.58
C ASP A 516 21.57 1.16 -1.66
N ALA A 517 21.68 2.21 -2.46
CA ALA A 517 22.63 2.33 -3.57
C ALA A 517 24.10 2.17 -3.14
N LYS A 518 24.44 2.36 -1.86
CA LYS A 518 25.80 2.13 -1.34
C LYS A 518 26.12 0.65 -1.13
N GLN A 519 25.12 -0.13 -0.75
CA GLN A 519 25.25 -1.59 -0.54
C GLN A 519 25.02 -2.35 -1.85
N TRP A 520 24.08 -1.87 -2.67
CA TRP A 520 23.66 -2.46 -3.93
C TRP A 520 23.80 -1.47 -5.11
N PRO A 521 25.04 -1.03 -5.43
CA PRO A 521 25.30 -0.15 -6.57
C PRO A 521 25.00 -0.86 -7.89
N GLN A 522 24.65 -0.07 -8.90
CA GLN A 522 24.34 -0.51 -10.26
C GLN A 522 25.50 -1.33 -10.88
N ARG A 523 25.15 -2.41 -11.58
CA ARG A 523 26.06 -3.40 -12.18
C ARG A 523 25.89 -3.55 -13.69
N SER A 524 24.74 -3.21 -14.25
CA SER A 524 24.55 -3.01 -15.70
C SER A 524 23.82 -1.69 -15.99
N ALA A 525 23.99 -1.17 -17.21
CA ALA A 525 23.16 -0.10 -17.75
C ALA A 525 21.75 -0.59 -18.13
N SER A 526 21.55 -1.90 -18.33
CA SER A 526 20.23 -2.51 -18.51
C SER A 526 19.60 -2.81 -17.15
N PRO A 527 18.42 -2.24 -16.82
CA PRO A 527 17.73 -2.52 -15.55
C PRO A 527 17.33 -3.99 -15.40
N GLU A 528 17.05 -4.69 -16.51
CA GLU A 528 16.74 -6.11 -16.52
C GLU A 528 17.96 -6.97 -16.18
N GLU A 529 19.11 -6.69 -16.80
CA GLU A 529 20.36 -7.39 -16.49
C GLU A 529 20.78 -7.15 -15.05
N ASP A 530 20.61 -5.93 -14.55
CA ASP A 530 20.91 -5.54 -13.18
C ASP A 530 20.00 -6.25 -12.16
N PHE A 531 18.69 -6.31 -12.42
CA PHE A 531 17.77 -7.17 -11.67
C PHE A 531 18.22 -8.63 -11.68
N GLN A 532 18.63 -9.15 -12.85
CA GLN A 532 19.18 -10.50 -12.95
C GLN A 532 20.49 -10.65 -12.14
N HIS A 533 21.37 -9.64 -12.09
CA HIS A 533 22.56 -9.64 -11.23
C HIS A 533 22.20 -9.69 -9.73
N LEU A 534 21.14 -8.99 -9.31
CA LEU A 534 20.62 -9.03 -7.94
C LEU A 534 20.04 -10.41 -7.59
N VAL A 535 19.07 -10.94 -8.34
CA VAL A 535 18.42 -12.22 -7.98
C VAL A 535 19.37 -13.40 -8.02
N ARG A 536 20.42 -13.36 -8.88
CA ARG A 536 21.50 -14.36 -8.89
C ARG A 536 22.28 -14.45 -7.57
N GLN A 537 22.22 -13.43 -6.70
CA GLN A 537 22.82 -13.52 -5.35
C GLN A 537 22.01 -14.39 -4.38
N PHE A 538 20.73 -14.64 -4.65
CA PHE A 538 19.80 -15.31 -3.74
C PHE A 538 19.29 -16.62 -4.36
N PRO A 539 19.79 -17.81 -3.96
CA PRO A 539 19.54 -19.10 -4.62
C PRO A 539 18.07 -19.50 -4.86
N ASP A 540 17.13 -18.94 -4.09
CA ASP A 540 15.70 -19.19 -4.25
C ASP A 540 15.02 -18.18 -5.19
N LEU A 541 15.47 -16.91 -5.22
CA LEU A 541 15.03 -15.93 -6.22
C LEU A 541 15.61 -16.23 -7.60
N ALA A 542 16.89 -16.62 -7.67
CA ALA A 542 17.54 -17.11 -8.88
C ALA A 542 16.76 -18.28 -9.52
N TRP A 543 16.12 -19.13 -8.70
CA TRP A 543 15.20 -20.16 -9.19
C TRP A 543 13.82 -19.61 -9.56
N GLN A 544 13.30 -18.65 -8.79
CA GLN A 544 11.97 -18.07 -8.99
C GLN A 544 11.83 -17.33 -10.32
N PHE A 545 12.88 -16.57 -10.69
CA PHE A 545 12.91 -15.73 -11.90
C PHE A 545 13.62 -16.38 -13.10
N ALA A 546 14.07 -17.63 -12.99
CA ALA A 546 14.84 -18.33 -14.05
C ALA A 546 14.11 -18.53 -15.39
N GLY A 547 12.81 -18.25 -15.45
CA GLY A 547 12.01 -18.23 -16.68
C GLY A 547 11.05 -17.04 -16.73
N ALA A 548 11.32 -16.00 -15.94
CA ALA A 548 10.49 -14.81 -15.90
C ALA A 548 10.90 -13.81 -16.99
N SER A 549 9.92 -13.14 -17.59
CA SER A 549 10.14 -12.12 -18.63
C SER A 549 9.20 -10.94 -18.44
N ALA A 550 9.69 -9.73 -18.71
CA ALA A 550 8.89 -8.52 -18.60
C ALA A 550 7.91 -8.37 -19.77
N VAL A 551 6.68 -7.92 -19.49
CA VAL A 551 5.66 -7.66 -20.54
C VAL A 551 5.74 -6.25 -21.12
N ARG A 552 6.64 -5.42 -20.58
CA ARG A 552 6.99 -4.06 -20.96
C ARG A 552 8.43 -3.77 -20.53
N PRO A 553 9.10 -2.72 -21.02
CA PRO A 553 10.41 -2.32 -20.52
C PRO A 553 10.43 -2.18 -18.98
N TRP A 554 11.54 -2.58 -18.35
CA TRP A 554 11.83 -2.26 -16.97
C TRP A 554 12.04 -0.75 -16.81
N ALA A 555 11.59 -0.18 -15.69
CA ALA A 555 12.00 1.15 -15.27
C ALA A 555 12.94 1.10 -14.06
N SER A 556 13.75 2.13 -13.93
CA SER A 556 14.72 2.28 -12.84
C SER A 556 15.02 3.74 -12.54
N ALA A 557 15.35 4.04 -11.29
CA ALA A 557 15.99 5.30 -10.93
C ALA A 557 17.07 5.04 -9.86
N GLU A 558 18.21 5.73 -9.95
CA GLU A 558 19.23 5.67 -8.88
C GLU A 558 18.82 6.48 -7.64
N SER A 559 17.99 7.51 -7.84
CA SER A 559 17.34 8.30 -6.79
C SER A 559 15.84 8.35 -7.07
N TRP A 560 15.07 7.44 -6.49
CA TRP A 560 13.63 7.33 -6.76
C TRP A 560 12.77 8.39 -6.08
N GLN A 561 13.14 8.83 -4.87
CA GLN A 561 12.29 9.66 -4.03
C GLN A 561 12.66 11.15 -4.09
N TYR A 562 11.67 11.97 -4.41
CA TYR A 562 11.76 13.44 -4.42
C TYR A 562 10.60 14.06 -3.66
N ALA A 563 10.75 15.34 -3.31
CA ALA A 563 9.64 16.23 -2.98
C ALA A 563 9.92 17.65 -3.50
N ALA A 564 8.87 18.38 -3.84
CA ALA A 564 8.94 19.80 -4.14
C ALA A 564 9.32 20.62 -2.89
N THR A 565 9.97 21.77 -3.10
CA THR A 565 10.33 22.70 -2.02
C THR A 565 9.14 23.53 -1.53
N ARG A 566 8.20 23.81 -2.43
CA ARG A 566 6.90 24.45 -2.22
C ARG A 566 5.89 23.75 -3.13
N THR A 567 4.60 23.91 -2.85
CA THR A 567 3.51 23.15 -3.51
C THR A 567 2.26 23.99 -3.79
N VAL A 568 2.31 25.29 -3.47
CA VAL A 568 1.16 26.21 -3.53
C VAL A 568 1.59 27.59 -4.01
N GLY A 569 0.95 28.05 -5.09
CA GLY A 569 1.00 29.41 -5.61
C GLY A 569 -0.40 30.00 -5.74
N ASP A 570 -0.51 31.25 -6.22
CA ASP A 570 -1.82 31.88 -6.44
C ASP A 570 -2.50 31.25 -7.66
N GLY A 571 -3.71 30.76 -7.49
CA GLY A 571 -4.46 30.07 -8.53
C GLY A 571 -4.03 28.61 -8.80
N PHE A 572 -3.05 28.04 -8.10
CA PHE A 572 -2.68 26.64 -8.32
C PHE A 572 -2.06 25.91 -7.12
N VAL A 573 -2.22 24.59 -7.12
CA VAL A 573 -1.48 23.66 -6.25
C VAL A 573 -0.80 22.56 -7.06
N VAL A 574 0.31 22.06 -6.54
CA VAL A 574 1.06 20.92 -7.06
C VAL A 574 0.99 19.80 -6.01
N LEU A 575 0.53 18.61 -6.40
CA LEU A 575 0.17 17.52 -5.48
C LEU A 575 0.66 16.16 -5.97
N ASP A 576 0.70 15.18 -5.05
CA ASP A 576 0.94 13.76 -5.34
C ASP A 576 2.17 13.59 -6.26
N ARG A 577 2.07 12.94 -7.43
CA ARG A 577 3.24 12.65 -8.29
C ARG A 577 4.04 13.88 -8.75
N SER A 578 3.43 15.06 -8.83
CA SER A 578 4.16 16.30 -9.16
C SER A 578 4.88 16.90 -7.96
N ALA A 579 4.38 16.69 -6.75
CA ALA A 579 4.95 17.25 -5.52
C ALA A 579 5.83 16.27 -4.73
N VAL A 580 5.68 14.97 -4.94
CA VAL A 580 6.33 13.91 -4.17
C VAL A 580 6.36 12.59 -4.95
N ARG A 581 7.47 11.86 -4.83
CA ARG A 581 7.52 10.43 -5.15
C ARG A 581 8.01 9.67 -3.93
N CYS A 582 7.17 8.79 -3.42
CA CYS A 582 7.51 7.93 -2.29
C CYS A 582 8.01 6.56 -2.75
N ASP A 583 8.61 5.86 -1.79
CA ASP A 583 8.98 4.47 -1.94
C ASP A 583 7.75 3.55 -1.80
N PHE A 584 7.75 2.41 -2.51
CA PHE A 584 6.64 1.44 -2.44
C PHE A 584 6.56 0.67 -1.10
N THR A 585 7.53 0.85 -0.20
CA THR A 585 7.61 0.23 1.14
C THR A 585 6.23 0.23 1.80
N LEU A 586 5.77 -0.98 2.14
CA LEU A 586 4.60 -1.22 2.99
C LEU A 586 3.31 -0.51 2.53
N SER A 587 3.11 -0.34 1.22
CA SER A 587 1.91 0.29 0.62
C SER A 587 1.71 1.78 0.96
N ARG A 588 2.80 2.51 1.29
CA ARG A 588 2.73 3.93 1.64
C ARG A 588 2.17 4.81 0.51
N ASP A 589 2.58 4.54 -0.72
CA ASP A 589 2.33 5.32 -1.93
C ASP A 589 0.84 5.55 -2.24
N VAL A 590 0.06 4.51 -2.56
CA VAL A 590 -1.40 4.63 -2.80
C VAL A 590 -2.15 5.25 -1.62
N THR A 591 -1.66 5.01 -0.40
CA THR A 591 -2.23 5.61 0.80
C THR A 591 -1.97 7.12 0.83
N LEU A 592 -0.79 7.60 0.41
CA LEU A 592 -0.46 9.02 0.30
C LEU A 592 -1.38 9.70 -0.73
N THR A 593 -1.51 9.12 -1.92
CA THR A 593 -2.42 9.62 -2.97
C THR A 593 -3.86 9.77 -2.44
N ALA A 594 -4.40 8.77 -1.74
CA ALA A 594 -5.75 8.83 -1.20
C ALA A 594 -5.91 9.85 -0.05
N GLU A 595 -4.90 10.00 0.81
CA GLU A 595 -4.86 11.02 1.88
C GLU A 595 -4.79 12.45 1.30
N LEU A 596 -3.98 12.66 0.25
CA LEU A 596 -3.86 13.96 -0.42
C LEU A 596 -5.15 14.35 -1.14
N VAL A 597 -5.84 13.41 -1.81
CA VAL A 597 -7.15 13.67 -2.42
C VAL A 597 -8.20 14.03 -1.35
N HIS A 598 -8.17 13.39 -0.18
CA HIS A 598 -9.08 13.69 0.94
C HIS A 598 -8.90 15.13 1.46
N GLU A 599 -7.67 15.61 1.61
CA GLU A 599 -7.45 16.97 2.10
C GLU A 599 -7.63 18.01 0.99
N ALA A 600 -7.09 17.76 -0.21
CA ALA A 600 -7.18 18.68 -1.34
C ALA A 600 -8.64 18.97 -1.74
N ALA A 601 -9.49 17.95 -1.80
CA ALA A 601 -10.91 18.12 -2.09
C ALA A 601 -11.61 19.04 -1.08
N ALA A 602 -11.24 19.00 0.21
CA ALA A 602 -11.82 19.89 1.22
C ALA A 602 -11.51 21.36 0.95
N HIS A 603 -10.24 21.69 0.67
CA HIS A 603 -9.80 23.06 0.40
C HIS A 603 -10.34 23.58 -0.94
N LEU A 604 -10.29 22.77 -1.99
CA LEU A 604 -10.76 23.12 -3.33
C LEU A 604 -12.29 23.34 -3.37
N ILE A 605 -13.07 22.50 -2.67
CA ILE A 605 -14.54 22.69 -2.58
C ILE A 605 -14.90 23.96 -1.79
N ALA A 606 -14.12 24.32 -0.76
CA ALA A 606 -14.32 25.58 -0.05
C ALA A 606 -13.91 26.78 -0.93
N ALA A 607 -12.76 26.72 -1.58
CA ALA A 607 -12.25 27.78 -2.47
C ALA A 607 -13.21 28.08 -3.63
N ALA A 608 -13.73 27.04 -4.29
CA ALA A 608 -14.70 27.17 -5.38
C ALA A 608 -16.03 27.81 -4.98
N ARG A 609 -16.39 27.79 -3.69
CA ARG A 609 -17.59 28.43 -3.13
C ARG A 609 -17.35 29.87 -2.71
N ASP A 610 -16.20 30.14 -2.11
CA ASP A 610 -15.84 31.47 -1.61
C ASP A 610 -15.30 32.40 -2.72
N GLY A 611 -14.82 31.85 -3.84
CA GLY A 611 -14.16 32.59 -4.92
C GLY A 611 -12.71 32.98 -4.59
N ASP A 612 -12.14 32.40 -3.54
CA ASP A 612 -10.80 32.69 -3.03
C ASP A 612 -9.81 31.63 -3.51
N TRP A 613 -8.98 32.02 -4.49
CA TRP A 613 -7.95 31.19 -5.11
C TRP A 613 -6.53 31.54 -4.62
N SER A 614 -6.39 32.26 -3.50
CA SER A 614 -5.10 32.77 -3.01
C SER A 614 -4.18 31.68 -2.47
N ALA A 615 -2.87 31.87 -2.62
CA ALA A 615 -1.84 30.94 -2.14
C ALA A 615 -1.89 30.73 -0.62
N GLU A 616 -2.35 31.72 0.14
CA GLU A 616 -2.46 31.63 1.60
C GLU A 616 -3.55 30.62 2.02
N ARG A 617 -4.67 30.59 1.30
CA ARG A 617 -5.78 29.67 1.55
C ARG A 617 -5.35 28.20 1.52
N PHE A 618 -4.38 27.86 0.67
CA PHE A 618 -3.91 26.48 0.49
C PHE A 618 -2.65 26.12 1.33
N ARG A 619 -2.09 27.03 2.14
CA ARG A 619 -0.99 26.70 3.08
C ARG A 619 -1.28 25.54 4.05
N PRO A 620 -2.54 25.29 4.50
CA PRO A 620 -2.86 24.09 5.28
C PRO A 620 -2.64 22.79 4.49
N LEU A 621 -2.96 22.78 3.19
CA LEU A 621 -2.77 21.63 2.30
C LEU A 621 -1.28 21.36 2.04
N GLU A 622 -0.49 22.41 1.81
CA GLU A 622 0.98 22.33 1.73
C GLU A 622 1.59 21.75 3.02
N THR A 623 1.12 22.21 4.18
CA THR A 623 1.55 21.72 5.49
C THR A 623 1.18 20.24 5.71
N PHE A 624 -0.02 19.84 5.28
CA PHE A 624 -0.48 18.46 5.34
C PHE A 624 0.36 17.54 4.45
N GLN A 625 0.59 17.93 3.19
CA GLN A 625 1.44 17.19 2.26
C GLN A 625 2.88 17.06 2.78
N ALA A 626 3.49 18.14 3.27
CA ALA A 626 4.82 18.12 3.88
C ALA A 626 4.91 17.17 5.10
N THR A 627 3.88 17.15 5.95
CA THR A 627 3.82 16.26 7.12
C THR A 627 3.72 14.78 6.73
N LEU A 628 2.97 14.46 5.66
CA LEU A 628 2.88 13.10 5.14
C LEU A 628 4.17 12.64 4.44
N ILE A 629 4.88 13.56 3.79
CA ILE A 629 6.22 13.32 3.21
C ILE A 629 7.23 12.98 4.30
N GLU A 630 7.28 13.76 5.39
CA GLU A 630 8.20 13.48 6.52
C GLU A 630 7.91 12.11 7.14
N HIS A 631 6.63 11.76 7.35
CA HIS A 631 6.26 10.43 7.82
C HIS A 631 6.74 9.32 6.87
N GLY A 632 6.65 9.54 5.55
CA GLY A 632 7.19 8.64 4.53
C GLY A 632 8.71 8.43 4.67
N GLU A 633 9.49 9.51 4.77
CA GLU A 633 10.95 9.41 5.00
C GLU A 633 11.27 8.63 6.29
N ARG A 634 10.57 8.94 7.40
CA ARG A 634 10.78 8.29 8.70
C ARG A 634 10.49 6.79 8.63
N LEU A 635 9.41 6.38 7.95
CA LEU A 635 9.03 4.98 7.77
C LEU A 635 10.04 4.23 6.88
N LEU A 636 10.44 4.82 5.75
CA LEU A 636 11.41 4.23 4.81
C LEU A 636 12.78 4.01 5.46
N ARG A 637 13.34 5.03 6.12
CA ARG A 637 14.62 4.93 6.85
C ARG A 637 14.57 3.87 7.95
N SER A 638 13.45 3.79 8.67
CA SER A 638 13.22 2.79 9.71
C SER A 638 13.19 1.38 9.13
N ALA A 639 12.45 1.17 8.04
CA ALA A 639 12.38 -0.10 7.33
C ALA A 639 13.77 -0.53 6.82
N LEU A 640 14.46 0.32 6.06
CA LEU A 640 15.76 -0.01 5.47
C LEU A 640 16.82 -0.31 6.52
N THR A 641 16.84 0.41 7.65
CA THR A 641 17.70 0.08 8.80
C THR A 641 17.37 -1.30 9.37
N ALA A 642 16.08 -1.61 9.51
CA ALA A 642 15.63 -2.90 10.02
C ALA A 642 15.96 -4.07 9.09
N THR A 643 16.15 -3.86 7.77
CA THR A 643 16.56 -4.93 6.83
C THR A 643 17.92 -5.56 7.14
N GLY A 644 18.78 -4.88 7.93
CA GLY A 644 20.10 -5.39 8.30
C GLY A 644 20.09 -6.60 9.25
N ASP A 645 18.98 -6.85 9.96
CA ASP A 645 18.80 -8.01 10.83
C ASP A 645 17.36 -8.53 10.80
N PHE A 646 17.18 -9.85 10.69
CA PHE A 646 15.86 -10.48 10.73
C PHE A 646 15.10 -10.19 12.03
N ARG A 647 15.78 -10.16 13.19
CA ARG A 647 15.12 -10.00 14.49
C ARG A 647 14.59 -8.57 14.66
N LEU A 648 15.35 -7.58 14.20
CA LEU A 648 14.96 -6.18 14.11
C LEU A 648 13.85 -5.95 13.06
N TRP A 649 13.93 -6.55 11.87
CA TRP A 649 12.87 -6.53 10.86
C TRP A 649 11.55 -7.09 11.41
N ASN A 650 11.61 -8.25 12.06
CA ASN A 650 10.46 -8.90 12.69
C ASN A 650 9.79 -7.99 13.74
N ALA A 651 10.58 -7.31 14.59
CA ALA A 651 10.09 -6.34 15.56
C ALA A 651 9.46 -5.10 14.89
N PHE A 652 10.12 -4.54 13.86
CA PHE A 652 9.62 -3.38 13.11
C PHE A 652 8.28 -3.68 12.40
N CYS A 653 8.15 -4.83 11.73
CA CYS A 653 6.90 -5.24 11.07
C CYS A 653 5.71 -5.34 12.03
N ARG A 654 5.95 -5.70 13.30
CA ARG A 654 4.90 -5.75 14.34
C ARG A 654 4.41 -4.37 14.76
N VAL A 655 5.33 -3.42 14.94
CA VAL A 655 5.00 -2.01 15.23
C VAL A 655 4.25 -1.39 14.04
N TRP A 656 4.69 -1.65 12.81
CA TRP A 656 4.00 -1.22 11.61
C TRP A 656 2.60 -1.86 11.46
N LEU A 657 2.43 -3.16 11.74
CA LEU A 657 1.11 -3.80 11.68
C LEU A 657 0.15 -3.16 12.70
N LEU A 658 0.62 -2.91 13.92
CA LEU A 658 -0.19 -2.22 14.95
C LEU A 658 -0.54 -0.80 14.52
N HIS A 659 0.42 -0.03 13.98
CA HIS A 659 0.16 1.30 13.42
C HIS A 659 -0.92 1.24 12.33
N SER A 660 -0.79 0.37 11.34
CA SER A 660 -1.76 0.23 10.25
C SER A 660 -3.15 -0.22 10.74
N MET A 661 -3.21 -1.21 11.65
CA MET A 661 -4.46 -1.67 12.25
C MET A 661 -5.16 -0.56 13.04
N PHE A 662 -4.44 0.18 13.89
CA PHE A 662 -5.05 1.22 14.69
C PHE A 662 -5.32 2.50 13.90
N ALA A 663 -4.54 2.82 12.86
CA ALA A 663 -4.86 3.86 11.90
C ALA A 663 -6.21 3.58 11.21
N ALA A 664 -6.39 2.37 10.67
CA ALA A 664 -7.66 1.95 10.07
C ALA A 664 -8.83 2.04 11.06
N LEU A 665 -8.69 1.47 12.26
CA LEU A 665 -9.79 1.43 13.23
C LEU A 665 -10.11 2.81 13.84
N SER A 666 -9.11 3.68 14.08
CA SER A 666 -9.35 5.06 14.51
C SER A 666 -9.97 5.90 13.40
N LEU A 667 -9.52 5.76 12.15
CA LEU A 667 -10.11 6.46 11.01
C LEU A 667 -11.58 6.07 10.84
N LYS A 668 -11.89 4.76 10.89
CA LYS A 668 -13.26 4.24 10.89
C LYS A 668 -14.12 4.83 12.00
N ARG A 669 -13.56 4.92 13.21
CA ARG A 669 -14.28 5.51 14.35
C ARG A 669 -14.55 7.01 14.13
N ALA A 670 -13.55 7.76 13.67
CA ALA A 670 -13.68 9.19 13.40
C ALA A 670 -14.68 9.48 12.26
N ARG A 671 -14.68 8.68 11.18
CA ARG A 671 -15.68 8.74 10.10
C ARG A 671 -17.09 8.48 10.62
N ASN A 672 -17.28 7.42 11.40
CA ASN A 672 -18.58 7.08 11.97
C ASN A 672 -19.07 8.14 12.97
N ASP A 673 -18.17 8.73 13.76
CA ASP A 673 -18.49 9.83 14.66
C ASP A 673 -18.87 11.11 13.89
N ALA A 674 -18.22 11.41 12.76
CA ALA A 674 -18.59 12.52 11.87
C ALA A 674 -19.99 12.32 11.28
N LEU A 675 -20.25 11.16 10.65
CA LEU A 675 -21.56 10.79 10.10
C LEU A 675 -22.67 10.83 11.15
N ALA A 676 -22.38 10.46 12.41
CA ALA A 676 -23.32 10.54 13.52
C ALA A 676 -23.66 11.98 13.97
N THR A 677 -22.92 13.00 13.51
CA THR A 677 -23.26 14.42 13.77
C THR A 677 -24.17 15.05 12.70
N GLY A 678 -24.46 14.32 11.61
CA GLY A 678 -25.26 14.82 10.48
C GLY A 678 -24.60 15.98 9.74
N ASP A 679 -25.39 16.75 8.99
CA ASP A 679 -24.93 17.83 8.09
C ASP A 679 -24.43 19.11 8.80
N ARG A 680 -23.82 18.95 9.98
CA ARG A 680 -23.15 20.05 10.67
C ARG A 680 -21.97 20.57 9.85
N PRO A 681 -21.77 21.91 9.76
CA PRO A 681 -20.62 22.49 9.05
C PRO A 681 -19.25 22.00 9.54
N ASP A 682 -19.17 21.56 10.80
CA ASP A 682 -17.94 21.07 11.42
C ASP A 682 -17.84 19.54 11.56
N GLN A 683 -18.74 18.76 10.92
CA GLN A 683 -18.78 17.28 11.06
C GLN A 683 -17.42 16.62 10.75
N TRP A 684 -16.70 17.11 9.73
CA TRP A 684 -15.41 16.56 9.29
C TRP A 684 -14.20 17.19 9.99
N ARG A 685 -14.37 18.11 10.97
CA ARG A 685 -13.31 19.01 11.49
C ARG A 685 -12.20 18.31 12.30
N GLU A 686 -12.34 17.04 12.66
CA GLU A 686 -11.26 16.24 13.27
C GLU A 686 -10.48 15.39 12.24
N LEU A 687 -10.99 15.27 11.00
CA LEU A 687 -10.43 14.45 9.91
C LEU A 687 -9.58 15.32 8.99
N GLY A 688 -8.48 15.81 9.55
CA GLY A 688 -7.53 16.76 8.96
C GLY A 688 -6.60 17.41 10.00
N ARG A 689 -6.45 16.81 11.19
CA ARG A 689 -5.64 17.34 12.30
C ARG A 689 -4.56 16.36 12.71
N HIS A 690 -3.30 16.68 12.41
CA HIS A 690 -2.16 15.84 12.76
C HIS A 690 -2.06 15.57 14.28
N ARG A 691 -1.91 14.30 14.63
CA ARG A 691 -1.77 13.78 16.00
C ARG A 691 -0.42 13.07 16.24
N GLY A 692 0.49 13.10 15.27
CA GLY A 692 1.79 12.40 15.28
C GLY A 692 1.77 11.08 14.51
N ALA A 693 2.95 10.50 14.30
CA ALA A 693 3.16 9.26 13.53
C ALA A 693 2.43 9.20 12.17
N GLY A 694 2.33 10.32 11.47
CA GLY A 694 1.65 10.45 10.17
C GLY A 694 0.11 10.54 10.22
N LEU A 695 -0.50 10.36 11.39
CA LEU A 695 -1.96 10.26 11.54
C LEU A 695 -2.60 11.65 11.70
N TRP A 696 -3.70 11.89 10.99
CA TRP A 696 -4.39 13.19 10.88
C TRP A 696 -5.81 13.18 11.45
N PHE A 697 -6.07 12.28 12.40
CA PHE A 697 -7.37 12.05 13.04
C PHE A 697 -7.19 11.56 14.49
N PRO A 698 -8.25 11.57 15.33
CA PRO A 698 -8.17 11.14 16.72
C PRO A 698 -7.67 9.69 16.90
N VAL A 699 -6.46 9.58 17.48
CA VAL A 699 -5.77 8.32 17.77
C VAL A 699 -5.20 8.36 19.20
N TYR A 700 -5.08 7.19 19.82
CA TYR A 700 -4.54 7.09 21.18
C TYR A 700 -3.02 7.30 21.19
N ALA A 701 -2.55 8.21 22.06
CA ALA A 701 -1.16 8.68 22.10
C ALA A 701 -0.12 7.56 22.32
N GLY A 702 -0.49 6.44 22.97
CA GLY A 702 0.41 5.29 23.16
C GLY A 702 0.90 4.65 21.85
N PHE A 703 0.10 4.72 20.77
CA PHE A 703 0.53 4.25 19.45
C PHE A 703 1.59 5.15 18.82
N VAL A 704 1.41 6.47 18.96
CA VAL A 704 2.35 7.49 18.48
C VAL A 704 3.67 7.36 19.22
N ALA A 705 3.64 7.26 20.55
CA ALA A 705 4.81 7.04 21.39
C ALA A 705 5.59 5.78 21.02
N LEU A 706 4.91 4.64 20.79
CA LEU A 706 5.56 3.39 20.37
C LEU A 706 6.24 3.52 18.99
N PHE A 707 5.60 4.21 18.04
CA PHE A 707 6.18 4.45 16.72
C PHE A 707 7.42 5.36 16.80
N ASP A 708 7.32 6.48 17.54
CA ASP A 708 8.42 7.42 17.71
C ASP A 708 9.61 6.83 18.48
N ASP A 709 9.36 5.99 19.49
CA ASP A 709 10.40 5.20 20.16
C ASP A 709 11.04 4.15 19.24
N THR A 710 10.27 3.56 18.34
CA THR A 710 10.79 2.58 17.37
C THR A 710 11.70 3.24 16.33
N ASP A 711 11.30 4.38 15.75
CA ASP A 711 12.17 5.20 14.89
C ASP A 711 13.40 5.73 15.66
N ARG A 712 13.26 6.09 16.95
CA ARG A 712 14.39 6.49 17.81
C ARG A 712 15.38 5.34 18.03
N LEU A 713 14.91 4.12 18.27
CA LEU A 713 15.76 2.93 18.41
C LEU A 713 16.41 2.55 17.08
N LEU A 714 15.67 2.61 15.97
CA LEU A 714 16.21 2.35 14.63
C LEU A 714 17.26 3.38 14.22
N ARG A 715 17.07 4.67 14.52
CA ARG A 715 18.14 5.68 14.36
C ARG A 715 19.38 5.37 15.19
N GLN A 716 19.24 4.87 16.43
CA GLN A 716 20.40 4.41 17.22
C GLN A 716 21.12 3.22 16.57
N VAL A 717 20.42 2.33 15.86
CA VAL A 717 21.04 1.24 15.08
C VAL A 717 21.74 1.77 13.82
N ALA A 718 21.10 2.66 13.06
CA ALA A 718 21.66 3.27 11.86
C ALA A 718 22.96 4.04 12.16
N ASP A 719 22.99 4.78 13.27
CA ASP A 719 24.16 5.51 13.75
C ASP A 719 25.23 4.60 14.41
N GLN A 720 25.05 3.27 14.40
CA GLN A 720 25.91 2.27 15.06
C GLN A 720 26.03 2.41 16.60
N ARG A 721 25.11 3.15 17.23
CA ARG A 721 25.05 3.42 18.69
C ARG A 721 24.27 2.37 19.48
N LEU A 722 23.64 1.40 18.80
CA LEU A 722 22.90 0.29 19.41
C LEU A 722 22.94 -0.94 18.49
N ALA A 723 23.18 -2.13 19.05
CA ALA A 723 23.17 -3.37 18.27
C ALA A 723 21.73 -3.75 17.81
N PRO A 724 21.53 -4.25 16.58
CA PRO A 724 20.21 -4.58 16.03
C PRO A 724 19.36 -5.48 16.95
N GLY A 725 19.94 -6.57 17.46
CA GLY A 725 19.23 -7.50 18.36
C GLY A 725 18.82 -6.88 19.71
N ALA A 726 19.58 -5.88 20.19
CA ALA A 726 19.26 -5.16 21.42
C ALA A 726 18.17 -4.09 21.20
N ALA A 727 18.11 -3.48 20.01
CA ALA A 727 16.97 -2.67 19.59
C ALA A 727 15.70 -3.54 19.45
N ALA A 728 15.83 -4.72 18.83
CA ALA A 728 14.73 -5.68 18.68
C ALA A 728 14.15 -6.10 20.04
N GLU A 729 14.96 -6.49 21.04
CA GLU A 729 14.45 -6.83 22.38
C GLU A 729 13.75 -5.67 23.07
N ARG A 730 14.22 -4.42 22.90
CA ARG A 730 13.55 -3.24 23.47
C ARG A 730 12.16 -3.06 22.86
N ILE A 731 12.04 -3.20 21.53
CA ILE A 731 10.75 -3.13 20.82
C ILE A 731 9.83 -4.29 21.25
N PHE A 732 10.31 -5.54 21.27
CA PHE A 732 9.52 -6.67 21.76
C PHE A 732 9.11 -6.49 23.23
N GLY A 733 9.99 -5.94 24.08
CA GLY A 733 9.70 -5.58 25.46
C GLY A 733 8.55 -4.58 25.59
N GLN A 734 8.55 -3.51 24.80
CA GLN A 734 7.45 -2.56 24.72
C GLN A 734 6.16 -3.22 24.22
N LEU A 735 6.23 -4.09 23.22
CA LEU A 735 5.09 -4.86 22.71
C LEU A 735 4.53 -5.88 23.71
N ARG A 736 5.34 -6.36 24.67
CA ARG A 736 4.90 -7.25 25.77
C ARG A 736 4.15 -6.49 26.88
N THR A 737 4.46 -5.22 27.12
CA THR A 737 3.94 -4.44 28.26
C THR A 737 2.93 -3.36 27.90
N ALA A 738 2.82 -2.99 26.61
CA ALA A 738 1.89 -1.97 26.14
C ALA A 738 0.42 -2.33 26.44
N SER A 739 -0.22 -1.53 27.31
CA SER A 739 -1.62 -1.70 27.75
C SER A 739 -2.66 -1.69 26.63
N PHE A 740 -2.29 -1.20 25.45
CA PHE A 740 -3.11 -1.11 24.24
C PHE A 740 -2.92 -2.28 23.26
N VAL A 741 -1.91 -3.14 23.45
CA VAL A 741 -1.70 -4.34 22.63
C VAL A 741 -2.56 -5.48 23.21
N PRO A 742 -3.45 -6.11 22.44
CA PRO A 742 -4.26 -7.20 22.97
C PRO A 742 -3.38 -8.42 23.34
N PRO A 743 -3.42 -8.94 24.58
CA PRO A 743 -2.53 -10.00 25.09
C PRO A 743 -2.89 -11.40 24.56
N LEU A 744 -3.46 -11.47 23.36
CA LEU A 744 -4.02 -12.64 22.68
C LEU A 744 -3.29 -12.93 21.35
N PHE A 745 -2.26 -12.14 21.09
CA PHE A 745 -1.34 -12.20 19.96
C PHE A 745 0.08 -12.12 20.49
N GLY A 746 1.00 -12.91 19.94
CA GLY A 746 2.43 -12.82 20.25
C GLY A 746 3.10 -11.63 19.60
N PHE A 747 2.53 -10.42 19.68
CA PHE A 747 3.19 -9.20 19.20
C PHE A 747 4.55 -9.01 19.90
N GLY A 748 4.60 -9.22 21.21
CA GLY A 748 5.83 -9.21 22.01
C GLY A 748 6.65 -10.53 21.99
N ASP A 749 6.24 -11.52 21.21
CA ASP A 749 6.94 -12.80 21.03
C ASP A 749 7.54 -12.87 19.62
N PRO A 750 8.87 -12.99 19.45
CA PRO A 750 9.48 -13.14 18.11
C PRO A 750 9.10 -14.44 17.39
N ALA A 751 8.59 -15.46 18.09
CA ALA A 751 8.26 -16.78 17.54
C ALA A 751 6.83 -16.91 16.96
N ASP A 752 5.88 -16.04 17.34
CA ASP A 752 4.52 -15.98 16.76
C ASP A 752 4.55 -15.36 15.34
N ARG A 753 5.13 -16.08 14.38
CA ARG A 753 5.45 -15.57 13.04
C ARG A 753 4.23 -15.40 12.13
N TYR A 754 3.06 -15.89 12.54
CA TYR A 754 1.84 -15.94 11.72
C TYR A 754 0.65 -15.28 12.43
N TYR A 755 0.48 -13.96 12.21
CA TYR A 755 -0.69 -13.25 12.72
C TYR A 755 -1.94 -13.77 11.99
N ASN A 756 -2.67 -14.64 12.67
CA ASN A 756 -3.96 -15.19 12.24
C ASN A 756 -5.04 -14.74 13.21
N PHE A 757 -6.02 -13.96 12.74
CA PHE A 757 -7.10 -13.40 13.56
C PHE A 757 -8.40 -14.21 13.48
N THR A 758 -8.41 -15.39 14.09
CA THR A 758 -9.58 -16.29 14.08
C THR A 758 -10.79 -15.67 14.82
N PRO A 759 -12.04 -16.10 14.52
CA PRO A 759 -13.23 -15.64 15.23
C PRO A 759 -13.16 -15.79 16.76
N LEU A 760 -12.50 -16.84 17.25
CA LEU A 760 -12.24 -17.04 18.68
C LEU A 760 -11.26 -15.98 19.25
N LYS A 761 -10.21 -15.61 18.50
CA LYS A 761 -9.35 -14.49 18.87
C LYS A 761 -10.13 -13.16 18.85
N ARG A 762 -10.97 -12.91 17.84
CA ARG A 762 -11.86 -11.72 17.76
C ARG A 762 -12.75 -11.58 18.99
N LEU A 763 -13.43 -12.66 19.41
CA LEU A 763 -14.25 -12.65 20.62
C LEU A 763 -13.42 -12.37 21.89
N LYS A 764 -12.26 -13.01 22.04
CA LYS A 764 -11.36 -12.76 23.19
C LYS A 764 -10.83 -11.31 23.21
N VAL A 765 -10.49 -10.74 22.05
CA VAL A 765 -10.03 -9.34 21.93
C VAL A 765 -11.15 -8.37 22.32
N LEU A 766 -12.39 -8.61 21.87
CA LEU A 766 -13.55 -7.81 22.29
C LEU A 766 -13.80 -7.90 23.80
N LEU A 767 -13.63 -9.07 24.41
CA LEU A 767 -13.78 -9.26 25.86
C LEU A 767 -12.67 -8.55 26.67
N TRP A 768 -11.44 -8.56 26.17
CA TRP A 768 -10.32 -7.79 26.75
C TRP A 768 -10.55 -6.29 26.59
N ALA A 769 -10.96 -5.83 25.40
CA ALA A 769 -11.22 -4.42 25.12
C ALA A 769 -12.27 -3.85 26.09
N LYS A 770 -13.40 -4.55 26.27
CA LYS A 770 -14.47 -4.16 27.22
C LYS A 770 -14.09 -4.19 28.71
N ARG A 771 -12.88 -4.65 29.08
CA ARG A 771 -12.50 -4.90 30.50
C ARG A 771 -11.15 -4.35 30.93
N ARG A 772 -10.20 -4.13 30.01
CA ARG A 772 -8.79 -3.84 30.35
C ARG A 772 -8.05 -2.88 29.42
N ALA A 773 -8.56 -2.60 28.22
CA ALA A 773 -7.87 -1.68 27.31
C ALA A 773 -8.09 -0.20 27.71
N PRO A 774 -7.17 0.72 27.40
CA PRO A 774 -7.36 2.17 27.62
C PRO A 774 -8.62 2.69 26.91
N HIS A 775 -9.30 3.70 27.48
CA HIS A 775 -10.63 4.15 27.02
C HIS A 775 -10.72 4.41 25.51
N MET A 776 -9.75 5.11 24.92
CA MET A 776 -9.73 5.34 23.46
C MET A 776 -9.64 4.04 22.65
N VAL A 777 -8.90 3.04 23.14
CA VAL A 777 -8.78 1.70 22.52
C VAL A 777 -10.11 0.93 22.65
N GLN A 778 -10.84 1.10 23.77
CA GLN A 778 -12.21 0.56 23.90
C GLN A 778 -13.18 1.20 22.88
N ARG A 779 -13.17 2.53 22.78
CA ARG A 779 -14.02 3.31 21.85
C ARG A 779 -13.82 2.93 20.38
N VAL A 780 -12.59 2.53 20.02
CA VAL A 780 -12.19 2.10 18.68
C VAL A 780 -12.48 0.62 18.41
N LEU A 781 -12.33 -0.27 19.40
CA LEU A 781 -12.55 -1.71 19.24
C LEU A 781 -13.99 -2.18 19.49
N THR A 782 -14.87 -1.36 20.08
CA THR A 782 -16.21 -1.81 20.50
C THR A 782 -17.33 -0.89 20.00
N PRO A 783 -18.29 -1.43 19.21
CA PRO A 783 -19.52 -0.71 18.89
C PRO A 783 -20.31 -0.40 20.16
N GLY A 784 -20.88 0.80 20.24
CA GLY A 784 -21.72 1.21 21.38
C GLY A 784 -20.97 1.53 22.67
N ALA A 785 -19.64 1.71 22.64
CA ALA A 785 -18.95 2.40 23.73
C ALA A 785 -19.37 3.88 23.77
N THR A 786 -20.38 4.17 24.58
CA THR A 786 -20.83 5.52 24.94
C THR A 786 -19.69 6.31 25.57
N VAL A 787 -19.66 7.62 25.37
CA VAL A 787 -18.82 8.51 26.20
C VAL A 787 -19.32 8.40 27.64
N LEU A 788 -18.57 7.73 28.50
CA LEU A 788 -18.71 7.90 29.95
C LEU A 788 -18.26 9.34 30.27
N PRO A 789 -19.11 10.19 30.86
CA PRO A 789 -18.70 11.54 31.21
C PRO A 789 -17.59 11.53 32.27
N SER A 790 -16.65 12.47 32.12
CA SER A 790 -15.73 12.93 33.17
C SER A 790 -14.91 11.85 33.93
N VAL A 791 -13.89 11.32 33.27
CA VAL A 791 -12.52 11.26 33.84
C VAL A 791 -11.55 11.68 32.71
N GLU A 792 -10.38 12.24 33.06
CA GLU A 792 -9.33 12.71 32.12
C GLU A 792 -9.76 13.88 31.21
N ARG A 793 -9.82 15.07 31.82
CA ARG A 793 -9.18 16.26 31.24
C ARG A 793 -7.75 16.32 31.76
#